data_AF-A0A915CDR7-F1
#
_entry.id   AF-A0A915CDR7-F1
#
_cell.length_a   1.000
_cell.length_b   1.000
_cell.length_c   1.000
_cell.angle_alpha   90.00
_cell.angle_beta   90.00
_cell.angle_gamma   90.00
#
_symmetry.space_group_name_H-M   'P 1'
#
loop_
_entity.id
_entity.type
_entity.pdbx_description
1 polymer ?
#
loop_
_entity_poly.entity_id
_entity_poly.type
_entity_poly.pdbx_seq_one_letter_code
_entity_poly.pdbx_strand_id
1 'polypeptide(L)'
;MSGKEVEQFIRQNVVWTKLPEEVRIVLGNSQREYDKLILEYSIKNQLRYKGNIVRHVKKNEEMYYDIVLKYSETHLMLYPYHLSDIVVRELRVTPFSYYINIMMGLMNAEKSYDALPNFAAADAMRLLGIGRNQYIELMNQNRCNRKLFRRNRSLRELLPAKPVTVFIEPWWLLCPGSILESDIKLLSKDEKDILDLLLDEGPQVVGTLDASLVQSLYNRGLTYLDVPVKDDDFIFVPTLDGFVMNRVMGDYFENLLYQIFVAIDEQTTVKELSEMLDIDLHLVKNAVSVFCRLGFAKKRVTGLENVVLHSTWGAHTVVADLESSMTTITTELADLPTSFASPGGADDEDEKEFSSADSILSPTDPIASCTIPVPPLATPTPIGQSEGVKRIAFLFDSTLTAFLMMGNLSASLKNHAVTLFEVGKLSDEALDSFVDELQNVKQFVEGEAQRYSEHAHALLVTIRALRERSELDLIRGESLLSLDHATRLRLISKTYRLLVSMAPLCAEACPLSTPSVPHFGPAVAEVCSSWFRLYIYTILGEGPVSMYIPKGTRLCSLPRVFWTSSRLLLTTAAHEPVIVSIDCCLSTLNDTLQTHAVFLQEYSSIVDDSEVVNVPFPYEEEVDDLEGCFASHPSVKRLREKLSLDAFCGYIVLLKKRYKESKDVGPSPQTTAMGNNNVVSKDPRKVPSKRTSLMSYESQSDFVILDCVFGIPLFDIDLNKKICQRVKGVALFDSKNTDNVSFANHDLTESLREMIDRYQLPINDEPMFVREGGSRYRPPTQSLLFDGSRVSIVPEMCS
;
A
#
# COMPACT_ATOMS: atom_id res chain seq x y z
N MET A 1 -2.30 32.93 1.41
CA MET A 1 -3.18 32.54 0.30
C MET A 1 -2.35 31.75 -0.69
N SER A 2 -2.59 30.45 -0.78
CA SER A 2 -1.79 29.51 -1.58
C SER A 2 -2.37 29.39 -2.99
N GLY A 3 -1.59 28.90 -3.97
CA GLY A 3 -2.07 28.65 -5.33
C GLY A 3 -3.34 27.79 -5.40
N LYS A 4 -3.65 27.01 -4.35
CA LYS A 4 -4.86 26.16 -4.26
C LYS A 4 -6.16 26.96 -4.22
N GLU A 5 -6.17 28.14 -3.61
CA GLU A 5 -7.37 28.99 -3.60
C GLU A 5 -7.71 29.45 -5.03
N VAL A 6 -6.70 29.80 -5.83
CA VAL A 6 -6.88 30.18 -7.24
C VAL A 6 -7.41 29.00 -8.06
N GLU A 7 -6.85 27.80 -7.86
CA GLU A 7 -7.32 26.57 -8.52
C GLU A 7 -8.78 26.24 -8.19
N GLN A 8 -9.23 26.50 -6.97
CA GLN A 8 -10.63 26.30 -6.58
C GLN A 8 -11.58 27.20 -7.37
N PHE A 9 -11.21 28.48 -7.57
CA PHE A 9 -12.00 29.40 -8.40
C PHE A 9 -12.00 29.00 -9.88
N ILE A 10 -10.89 28.44 -10.39
CA ILE A 10 -10.80 27.89 -11.74
C ILE A 10 -11.75 26.70 -11.87
N ARG A 11 -11.73 25.76 -10.92
CA ARG A 11 -12.62 24.59 -10.87
C ARG A 11 -14.10 24.96 -10.79
N GLN A 12 -14.43 26.05 -10.08
CA GLN A 12 -15.79 26.60 -10.00
C GLN A 12 -16.20 27.45 -11.21
N ASN A 13 -15.34 27.54 -12.24
CA ASN A 13 -15.61 28.31 -13.45
C ASN A 13 -15.86 29.80 -13.19
N VAL A 14 -15.14 30.38 -12.21
CA VAL A 14 -15.25 31.80 -11.87
C VAL A 14 -14.40 32.63 -12.84
N VAL A 15 -15.05 33.55 -13.55
CA VAL A 15 -14.39 34.50 -14.46
C VAL A 15 -13.71 35.64 -13.70
N TRP A 16 -12.69 36.25 -14.30
CA TRP A 16 -11.87 37.31 -13.68
C TRP A 16 -12.68 38.40 -12.98
N THR A 17 -13.76 38.89 -13.62
CA THR A 17 -14.63 39.95 -13.09
C THR A 17 -15.40 39.58 -11.84
N LYS A 18 -15.53 38.29 -11.53
CA LYS A 18 -16.23 37.76 -10.34
C LYS A 18 -15.27 37.23 -9.28
N LEU A 19 -13.95 37.25 -9.52
CA LEU A 19 -12.97 36.88 -8.52
C LEU A 19 -13.01 37.86 -7.33
N PRO A 20 -12.83 37.38 -6.09
CA PRO A 20 -12.63 38.24 -4.93
C PRO A 20 -11.42 39.15 -5.11
N GLU A 21 -11.50 40.38 -4.56
CA GLU A 21 -10.44 41.38 -4.70
C GLU A 21 -9.11 40.89 -4.09
N GLU A 22 -9.18 40.17 -2.98
CA GLU A 22 -8.03 39.55 -2.31
C GLU A 22 -7.25 38.62 -3.26
N VAL A 23 -7.97 37.79 -4.03
CA VAL A 23 -7.37 36.86 -5.00
C VAL A 23 -6.78 37.61 -6.19
N ARG A 24 -7.43 38.68 -6.65
CA ARG A 24 -6.88 39.54 -7.71
C ARG A 24 -5.59 40.20 -7.28
N ILE A 25 -5.50 40.67 -6.03
CA ILE A 25 -4.27 41.25 -5.47
C ILE A 25 -3.14 40.21 -5.47
N VAL A 26 -3.42 38.97 -5.06
CA VAL A 26 -2.44 37.87 -5.10
C VAL A 26 -1.93 37.62 -6.52
N LEU A 27 -2.79 37.74 -7.53
CA LEU A 27 -2.46 37.61 -8.95
C LEU A 27 -1.86 38.89 -9.56
N GLY A 28 -1.46 39.86 -8.73
CA GLY A 28 -0.89 41.13 -9.16
C GLY A 28 -1.86 42.02 -9.94
N ASN A 29 -3.16 41.86 -9.73
CA ASN A 29 -4.26 42.48 -10.49
C ASN A 29 -4.14 42.27 -12.01
N SER A 30 -3.46 41.19 -12.43
CA SER A 30 -3.22 40.87 -13.83
C SER A 30 -4.20 39.79 -14.31
N GLN A 31 -5.17 40.19 -15.13
CA GLN A 31 -6.04 39.23 -15.81
C GLN A 31 -5.23 38.22 -16.65
N ARG A 32 -4.12 38.66 -17.25
CA ARG A 32 -3.26 37.79 -18.06
C ARG A 32 -2.64 36.66 -17.26
N GLU A 33 -2.29 36.91 -15.99
CA GLU A 33 -1.73 35.87 -15.14
C GLU A 33 -2.81 34.85 -14.77
N TYR A 34 -4.03 35.29 -14.50
CA TYR A 34 -5.15 34.38 -14.29
C TYR A 34 -5.47 33.55 -15.53
N ASP A 35 -5.51 34.18 -16.72
CA ASP A 35 -5.73 33.49 -17.99
C ASP A 35 -4.66 32.41 -18.24
N LYS A 36 -3.39 32.70 -17.90
CA LYS A 36 -2.29 31.73 -17.96
C LYS A 36 -2.50 30.58 -17.00
N LEU A 37 -2.84 30.85 -15.73
CA LEU A 37 -3.13 29.81 -14.74
C LEU A 37 -4.35 28.96 -15.11
N ILE A 38 -5.40 29.55 -15.69
CA ILE A 38 -6.55 28.80 -16.24
C ILE A 38 -6.08 27.82 -17.30
N LEU A 39 -5.24 28.27 -18.24
CA LEU A 39 -4.76 27.43 -19.33
C LEU A 39 -3.87 26.30 -18.80
N GLU A 40 -2.91 26.60 -17.92
CA GLU A 40 -2.02 25.61 -17.30
C GLU A 40 -2.80 24.58 -16.48
N TYR A 41 -3.75 25.03 -15.64
CA TYR A 41 -4.61 24.15 -14.86
C TYR A 41 -5.50 23.28 -15.76
N SER A 42 -6.08 23.85 -16.81
CA SER A 42 -6.97 23.10 -17.71
C SER A 42 -6.22 22.03 -18.50
N ILE A 43 -5.00 22.32 -18.94
CA ILE A 43 -4.13 21.36 -19.64
C ILE A 43 -3.70 20.24 -18.69
N LYS A 44 -3.17 20.60 -17.50
CA LYS A 44 -2.67 19.65 -16.52
C LYS A 44 -3.75 18.68 -16.02
N ASN A 45 -4.99 19.14 -15.93
CA ASN A 45 -6.13 18.33 -15.48
C ASN A 45 -6.97 17.78 -16.65
N GLN A 46 -6.51 17.91 -17.90
CA GLN A 46 -7.18 17.41 -19.11
C GLN A 46 -8.67 17.84 -19.18
N LEU A 47 -8.98 19.09 -18.84
CA LEU A 47 -10.36 19.57 -18.77
C LEU A 47 -10.99 19.72 -20.15
N ARG A 48 -12.28 19.41 -20.24
CA ARG A 48 -13.08 19.61 -21.46
C ARG A 48 -13.19 21.11 -21.78
N TYR A 49 -13.07 21.48 -23.06
CA TYR A 49 -13.17 22.87 -23.52
C TYR A 49 -14.57 23.44 -23.29
N LYS A 50 -15.61 22.68 -23.67
CA LYS A 50 -17.01 23.02 -23.43
C LYS A 50 -17.37 22.80 -21.97
N GLY A 51 -17.99 23.80 -21.35
CA GLY A 51 -18.40 23.78 -19.94
C GLY A 51 -17.39 24.41 -18.99
N ASN A 52 -16.12 24.57 -19.41
CA ASN A 52 -15.08 25.17 -18.58
C ASN A 52 -14.68 26.58 -19.04
N ILE A 53 -14.09 27.37 -18.14
CA ILE A 53 -13.66 28.76 -18.40
C ILE A 53 -12.53 28.89 -19.42
N VAL A 54 -11.82 27.80 -19.74
CA VAL A 54 -10.73 27.79 -20.74
C VAL A 54 -11.17 28.29 -22.12
N ARG A 55 -12.44 28.11 -22.48
CA ARG A 55 -13.04 28.63 -23.72
C ARG A 55 -12.97 30.15 -23.87
N HIS A 56 -12.84 30.87 -22.76
CA HIS A 56 -12.72 32.33 -22.76
C HIS A 56 -11.27 32.77 -22.96
N VAL A 57 -10.31 31.90 -22.64
CA VAL A 57 -8.87 32.15 -22.74
C VAL A 57 -8.34 31.72 -24.10
N LYS A 58 -8.67 30.50 -24.53
CA LYS A 58 -8.28 29.95 -25.83
C LYS A 58 -9.53 29.88 -26.71
N LYS A 59 -9.49 30.49 -27.90
CA LYS A 59 -10.66 30.57 -28.80
C LYS A 59 -10.83 29.37 -29.74
N ASN A 60 -9.73 28.68 -30.04
CA ASN A 60 -9.72 27.54 -30.95
C ASN A 60 -9.72 26.24 -30.12
N GLU A 61 -10.82 25.48 -30.22
CA GLU A 61 -11.07 24.23 -29.49
C GLU A 61 -10.13 23.11 -29.94
N GLU A 62 -9.95 22.91 -31.26
CA GLU A 62 -9.06 21.91 -31.83
C GLU A 62 -7.61 22.11 -31.38
N MET A 63 -7.10 23.35 -31.53
CA MET A 63 -5.75 23.69 -31.05
C MET A 63 -5.59 23.56 -29.53
N TYR A 64 -6.66 23.70 -28.75
CA TYR A 64 -6.59 23.47 -27.31
C TYR A 64 -6.35 21.99 -27.02
N TYR A 65 -7.12 21.10 -27.63
CA TYR A 65 -6.97 19.66 -27.41
C TYR A 65 -5.64 19.11 -27.98
N ASP A 66 -5.13 19.66 -29.08
CA ASP A 66 -3.77 19.36 -29.55
C ASP A 66 -2.70 19.68 -28.49
N ILE A 67 -2.83 20.82 -27.81
CA ILE A 67 -1.91 21.20 -26.72
C ILE A 67 -2.08 20.24 -25.54
N VAL A 68 -3.32 19.87 -25.19
CA VAL A 68 -3.61 18.91 -24.10
C VAL A 68 -2.96 17.56 -24.39
N LEU A 69 -3.12 17.01 -25.59
CA LEU A 69 -2.54 15.72 -25.97
C LEU A 69 -1.01 15.78 -25.99
N LYS A 70 -0.41 16.81 -26.59
CA LYS A 70 1.05 16.97 -26.61
C LYS A 70 1.64 17.13 -25.21
N TYR A 71 0.95 17.88 -24.34
CA TYR A 71 1.35 17.99 -22.94
C TYR A 71 1.25 16.62 -22.24
N SER A 72 0.16 15.89 -22.45
CA SER A 72 -0.07 14.57 -21.85
C SER A 72 0.98 13.55 -22.30
N GLU A 73 1.33 13.50 -23.59
CA GLU A 73 2.39 12.62 -24.11
C GLU A 73 3.77 12.94 -23.52
N THR A 74 4.11 14.24 -23.42
CA THR A 74 5.42 14.67 -22.89
C THR A 74 5.58 14.44 -21.39
N HIS A 75 4.47 14.44 -20.65
CA HIS A 75 4.43 14.16 -19.21
C HIS A 75 4.03 12.71 -18.89
N LEU A 76 3.94 11.84 -19.90
CA LEU A 76 3.65 10.41 -19.76
C LEU A 76 2.30 10.11 -19.07
N MET A 77 1.32 11.01 -19.26
CA MET A 77 -0.01 10.89 -18.64
C MET A 77 -0.83 9.76 -19.28
N LEU A 78 -1.77 9.22 -18.51
CA LEU A 78 -2.78 8.29 -19.03
C LEU A 78 -3.58 8.93 -20.19
N TYR A 79 -3.95 8.13 -21.18
CA TYR A 79 -4.82 8.59 -22.27
C TYR A 79 -6.16 9.13 -21.71
N PRO A 80 -6.60 10.33 -22.14
CA PRO A 80 -7.79 10.97 -21.59
C PRO A 80 -9.07 10.34 -22.15
N TYR A 81 -9.47 9.17 -21.62
CA TYR A 81 -10.64 8.43 -22.11
C TYR A 81 -11.95 9.24 -22.07
N HIS A 82 -12.12 10.14 -21.10
CA HIS A 82 -13.27 11.03 -21.01
C HIS A 82 -13.37 12.07 -22.14
N LEU A 83 -12.31 12.23 -22.94
CA LEU A 83 -12.27 13.08 -24.13
C LEU A 83 -12.32 12.26 -25.44
N SER A 84 -12.57 10.94 -25.38
CA SER A 84 -12.53 10.07 -26.57
C SER A 84 -13.50 10.51 -27.67
N ASP A 85 -14.64 11.10 -27.29
CA ASP A 85 -15.65 11.66 -28.19
C ASP A 85 -15.12 12.80 -29.07
N ILE A 86 -14.04 13.45 -28.63
CA ILE A 86 -13.37 14.55 -29.32
C ILE A 86 -12.05 14.06 -29.92
N VAL A 87 -11.23 13.38 -29.13
CA VAL A 87 -9.87 12.97 -29.52
C VAL A 87 -9.89 11.94 -30.65
N VAL A 88 -10.82 10.97 -30.62
CA VAL A 88 -10.93 9.96 -31.69
C VAL A 88 -11.71 10.51 -32.87
N ARG A 89 -12.75 11.30 -32.63
CA ARG A 89 -13.68 11.77 -33.66
C ARG A 89 -13.20 13.01 -34.41
N GLU A 90 -12.60 13.97 -33.73
CA GLU A 90 -12.15 15.24 -34.31
C GLU A 90 -10.65 15.20 -34.64
N LEU A 91 -9.81 14.69 -33.73
CA LEU A 91 -8.35 14.67 -33.92
C LEU A 91 -7.80 13.37 -34.54
N ARG A 92 -8.64 12.33 -34.66
CA ARG A 92 -8.26 11.00 -35.18
C ARG A 92 -7.07 10.36 -34.44
N VAL A 93 -6.94 10.64 -33.14
CA VAL A 93 -5.91 10.04 -32.28
C VAL A 93 -6.54 8.91 -31.47
N THR A 94 -6.16 7.67 -31.77
CA THR A 94 -6.59 6.50 -30.99
C THR A 94 -5.70 6.30 -29.77
N PRO A 95 -6.18 5.62 -28.71
CA PRO A 95 -5.34 5.24 -27.56
C PRO A 95 -4.06 4.51 -27.99
N PHE A 96 -4.18 3.59 -28.97
CA PHE A 96 -3.05 2.89 -29.55
C PHE A 96 -2.00 3.85 -30.14
N SER A 97 -2.43 4.80 -30.98
CA SER A 97 -1.51 5.77 -31.59
C SER A 97 -0.84 6.68 -30.55
N TYR A 98 -1.57 7.06 -29.50
CA TYR A 98 -1.06 7.86 -28.40
C TYR A 98 0.06 7.16 -27.63
N TYR A 99 -0.12 5.90 -27.23
CA TYR A 99 0.93 5.16 -26.51
C TYR A 99 2.11 4.80 -27.41
N ILE A 100 1.90 4.59 -28.72
CA ILE A 100 3.01 4.46 -29.67
C ILE A 100 3.87 5.73 -29.67
N ASN A 101 3.27 6.93 -29.68
CA ASN A 101 4.01 8.18 -29.60
C ASN A 101 4.78 8.32 -28.28
N ILE A 102 4.17 7.95 -27.15
CA ILE A 102 4.83 7.93 -25.84
C ILE A 102 6.05 6.99 -25.85
N MET A 103 5.89 5.76 -26.34
CA MET A 103 6.99 4.79 -26.42
C MET A 103 8.12 5.28 -27.32
N MET A 104 7.79 5.89 -28.47
CA MET A 104 8.78 6.54 -29.34
C MET A 104 9.50 7.68 -28.62
N GLY A 105 8.78 8.51 -27.86
CA GLY A 105 9.35 9.60 -27.07
C GLY A 105 10.32 9.10 -26.01
N LEU A 106 9.94 8.07 -25.25
CA LEU A 106 10.78 7.42 -24.24
C LEU A 106 12.05 6.82 -24.83
N MET A 107 11.94 6.07 -25.93
CA MET A 107 13.09 5.46 -26.60
C MET A 107 14.03 6.50 -27.21
N ASN A 108 13.49 7.58 -27.78
CA ASN A 108 14.29 8.69 -28.30
C ASN A 108 15.05 9.43 -27.20
N ALA A 109 14.43 9.60 -26.04
CA ALA A 109 15.02 10.23 -24.87
C ALA A 109 15.89 9.27 -24.02
N GLU A 110 16.00 8.00 -24.43
CA GLU A 110 16.68 6.93 -23.70
C GLU A 110 16.25 6.77 -22.23
N LYS A 111 14.97 7.04 -21.94
CA LYS A 111 14.40 6.87 -20.60
C LYS A 111 14.06 5.41 -20.33
N SER A 112 14.12 5.00 -19.06
CA SER A 112 13.64 3.70 -18.60
C SER A 112 12.12 3.59 -18.75
N TYR A 113 11.63 2.36 -18.96
CA TYR A 113 10.19 2.06 -18.88
C TYR A 113 9.62 2.43 -17.51
N ASP A 114 10.44 2.34 -16.44
CA ASP A 114 10.06 2.65 -15.06
C ASP A 114 9.69 4.13 -14.86
N ALA A 115 9.90 4.99 -15.87
CA ALA A 115 9.47 6.38 -15.86
C ALA A 115 7.96 6.55 -16.15
N LEU A 116 7.30 5.53 -16.69
CA LEU A 116 5.86 5.55 -16.94
C LEU A 116 5.08 5.43 -15.61
N PRO A 117 4.08 6.28 -15.37
CA PRO A 117 3.03 6.06 -14.36
C PRO A 117 2.43 4.66 -14.43
N ASN A 118 1.95 4.11 -13.30
CA ASN A 118 1.50 2.72 -13.20
C ASN A 118 0.28 2.46 -14.09
N PHE A 119 -0.73 3.32 -14.03
CA PHE A 119 -1.93 3.15 -14.86
C PHE A 119 -1.63 3.38 -16.35
N ALA A 120 -0.73 4.31 -16.68
CA ALA A 120 -0.29 4.52 -18.07
C ALA A 120 0.49 3.32 -18.62
N ALA A 121 1.35 2.71 -17.79
CA ALA A 121 2.09 1.51 -18.14
C ALA A 121 1.15 0.30 -18.31
N ALA A 122 0.18 0.14 -17.41
CA ALA A 122 -0.85 -0.91 -17.52
C ALA A 122 -1.65 -0.78 -18.82
N ASP A 123 -2.09 0.42 -19.17
CA ASP A 123 -2.85 0.65 -20.40
C ASP A 123 -1.98 0.49 -21.67
N ALA A 124 -0.72 0.94 -21.62
CA ALA A 124 0.23 0.73 -22.70
C ALA A 124 0.52 -0.77 -22.90
N MET A 125 0.65 -1.55 -21.82
CA MET A 125 0.81 -2.99 -21.91
C MET A 125 -0.45 -3.64 -22.52
N ARG A 126 -1.64 -3.25 -22.06
CA ARG A 126 -2.93 -3.75 -22.58
C ARG A 126 -3.10 -3.51 -24.08
N LEU A 127 -2.68 -2.35 -24.59
CA LEU A 127 -2.88 -1.95 -25.98
C LEU A 127 -1.72 -2.34 -26.91
N LEU A 128 -0.48 -2.26 -26.43
CA LEU A 128 0.73 -2.48 -27.25
C LEU A 128 1.34 -3.87 -27.04
N GLY A 129 1.08 -4.53 -25.92
CA GLY A 129 1.79 -5.76 -25.53
C GLY A 129 3.25 -5.52 -25.13
N ILE A 130 3.62 -4.28 -24.79
CA ILE A 130 4.98 -3.91 -24.40
C ILE A 130 5.03 -3.72 -22.88
N GLY A 131 5.52 -4.76 -22.19
CA GLY A 131 5.93 -4.67 -20.79
C GLY A 131 7.38 -4.21 -20.64
N ARG A 132 7.85 -4.14 -19.39
CA ARG A 132 9.21 -3.69 -19.04
C ARG A 132 10.31 -4.46 -19.80
N ASN A 133 10.21 -5.79 -19.81
CA ASN A 133 11.21 -6.65 -20.45
C ASN A 133 11.21 -6.48 -21.98
N GLN A 134 10.02 -6.43 -22.59
CA GLN A 134 9.86 -6.18 -24.01
C GLN A 134 10.41 -4.81 -24.40
N TYR A 135 10.18 -3.77 -23.58
CA TYR A 135 10.76 -2.45 -23.82
C TYR A 135 12.29 -2.46 -23.77
N ILE A 136 12.89 -3.14 -22.78
CA ILE A 136 14.35 -3.28 -22.67
C ILE A 136 14.92 -3.96 -23.93
N GLU A 137 14.27 -5.01 -24.40
CA GLU A 137 14.67 -5.71 -25.63
C GLU A 137 14.60 -4.78 -26.85
N LEU A 138 13.46 -4.09 -27.05
CA LEU A 138 13.28 -3.13 -28.14
C LEU A 138 14.30 -1.99 -28.09
N MET A 139 14.62 -1.50 -26.88
CA MET A 139 15.61 -0.46 -26.67
C MET A 139 17.02 -0.94 -27.03
N ASN A 140 17.37 -2.17 -26.66
CA ASN A 140 18.64 -2.80 -27.03
C ASN A 140 18.74 -3.00 -28.56
N GLN A 141 17.67 -3.47 -29.21
CA GLN A 141 17.60 -3.60 -30.66
C GLN A 141 17.79 -2.24 -31.35
N ASN A 142 17.15 -1.18 -30.85
CA ASN A 142 17.31 0.19 -31.36
C ASN A 142 18.77 0.70 -31.22
N ARG A 143 19.40 0.47 -30.06
CA ARG A 143 20.82 0.83 -29.83
C ARG A 143 21.76 0.09 -30.78
N CYS A 144 21.51 -1.19 -31.04
CA CYS A 144 22.29 -1.99 -31.99
C CYS A 144 22.12 -1.48 -33.44
N ASN A 145 20.92 -1.07 -33.83
CA ASN A 145 20.65 -0.50 -35.16
C ASN A 145 21.37 0.84 -35.42
N ARG A 146 21.65 1.63 -34.37
CA ARG A 146 22.40 2.89 -34.50
C ARG A 146 23.91 2.69 -34.76
N LYS A 147 24.47 1.52 -34.42
CA LYS A 147 25.94 1.28 -34.43
C LYS A 147 26.47 0.64 -35.72
N LEU A 148 25.63 0.01 -36.53
CA LEU A 148 26.05 -0.53 -37.83
C LEU A 148 25.47 0.31 -38.96
N PHE A 149 26.28 0.58 -39.98
CA PHE A 149 25.96 1.30 -41.23
C PHE A 149 24.88 0.62 -42.10
N ARG A 150 23.80 0.10 -41.50
CA ARG A 150 22.59 -0.37 -42.17
C ARG A 150 21.52 0.72 -42.03
N ARG A 151 20.80 0.95 -43.12
CA ARG A 151 19.63 1.85 -43.27
C ARG A 151 18.90 2.03 -41.93
N ASN A 152 18.85 3.26 -41.40
CA ASN A 152 18.11 3.60 -40.18
C ASN A 152 16.66 3.11 -40.32
N ARG A 153 16.32 1.96 -39.73
CA ARG A 153 14.92 1.57 -39.56
C ARG A 153 14.27 2.62 -38.67
N SER A 154 13.13 3.15 -39.09
CA SER A 154 12.41 4.10 -38.23
C SER A 154 11.96 3.38 -36.95
N LEU A 155 11.97 4.06 -35.79
CA LEU A 155 11.47 3.48 -34.53
C LEU A 155 10.05 2.89 -34.67
N ARG A 156 9.26 3.47 -35.58
CA ARG A 156 7.91 3.02 -35.91
C ARG A 156 7.87 1.63 -36.55
N GLU A 157 8.96 1.17 -37.17
CA GLU A 157 9.08 -0.20 -37.68
C GLU A 157 9.43 -1.23 -36.60
N LEU A 158 9.97 -0.78 -35.46
CA LEU A 158 10.27 -1.64 -34.32
C LEU A 158 9.07 -1.83 -33.40
N LEU A 159 8.17 -0.84 -33.36
CA LEU A 159 6.97 -0.88 -32.54
C LEU A 159 5.83 -1.63 -33.24
N PRO A 160 4.85 -2.17 -32.48
CA PRO A 160 3.67 -2.82 -33.02
C PRO A 160 2.94 -1.94 -34.05
N ALA A 161 2.54 -2.53 -35.17
CA ALA A 161 1.78 -1.84 -36.21
C ALA A 161 0.25 -1.90 -35.98
N LYS A 162 -0.20 -2.84 -35.15
CA LYS A 162 -1.61 -3.06 -34.80
C LYS A 162 -1.74 -3.23 -33.28
N PRO A 163 -2.89 -2.83 -32.70
CA PRO A 163 -3.16 -3.08 -31.29
C PRO A 163 -3.26 -4.58 -31.01
N VAL A 164 -2.93 -4.95 -29.77
CA VAL A 164 -3.28 -6.26 -29.22
C VAL A 164 -4.80 -6.37 -29.12
N THR A 165 -5.34 -7.58 -29.30
CA THR A 165 -6.77 -7.84 -29.08
C THR A 165 -7.09 -7.57 -27.61
N VAL A 166 -7.81 -6.47 -27.36
CA VAL A 166 -8.23 -6.09 -26.00
C VAL A 166 -9.47 -6.87 -25.59
N PHE A 167 -9.59 -7.14 -24.29
CA PHE A 167 -10.83 -7.64 -23.71
C PHE A 167 -11.90 -6.54 -23.76
N ILE A 168 -13.09 -6.88 -24.26
CA ILE A 168 -14.25 -5.98 -24.39
C ILE A 168 -15.43 -6.63 -23.69
N GLU A 169 -16.07 -5.91 -22.76
CA GLU A 169 -17.25 -6.44 -22.08
C GLU A 169 -18.56 -6.12 -22.83
N PRO A 170 -19.57 -7.01 -22.76
CA PRO A 170 -20.83 -6.84 -23.51
C PRO A 170 -21.62 -5.57 -23.17
N TRP A 171 -21.48 -5.01 -21.97
CA TRP A 171 -22.23 -3.82 -21.54
C TRP A 171 -21.59 -2.50 -21.95
N TRP A 172 -20.42 -2.54 -22.57
CA TRP A 172 -19.77 -1.34 -23.11
C TRP A 172 -20.54 -0.82 -24.31
N LEU A 173 -20.28 0.44 -24.66
CA LEU A 173 -20.87 1.11 -25.82
C LEU A 173 -19.84 1.23 -26.93
N LEU A 174 -20.23 0.88 -28.14
CA LEU A 174 -19.46 1.14 -29.35
C LEU A 174 -19.88 2.50 -29.92
N CYS A 175 -18.91 3.39 -30.11
CA CYS A 175 -19.13 4.74 -30.61
C CYS A 175 -18.41 4.96 -31.95
N PRO A 176 -19.00 5.74 -32.88
CA PRO A 176 -18.35 6.06 -34.15
C PRO A 176 -17.17 7.02 -33.95
N GLY A 177 -16.03 6.68 -34.55
CA GLY A 177 -14.83 7.53 -34.58
C GLY A 177 -14.80 8.45 -35.80
N SER A 178 -13.58 8.86 -36.22
CA SER A 178 -13.37 9.62 -37.44
C SER A 178 -13.29 8.70 -38.67
N ILE A 179 -14.35 8.65 -39.47
CA ILE A 179 -14.46 7.78 -40.65
C ILE A 179 -14.24 8.60 -41.92
N LEU A 180 -13.25 8.22 -42.75
CA LEU A 180 -13.04 8.81 -44.07
C LEU A 180 -13.53 7.90 -45.21
N GLU A 181 -13.77 8.47 -46.39
CA GLU A 181 -14.16 7.70 -47.58
C GLU A 181 -13.15 6.62 -47.98
N SER A 182 -11.87 6.84 -47.70
CA SER A 182 -10.80 5.85 -47.93
C SER A 182 -11.00 4.59 -47.07
N ASP A 183 -11.51 4.76 -45.86
CA ASP A 183 -11.61 3.70 -44.87
C ASP A 183 -12.78 2.78 -45.22
N ILE A 184 -13.89 3.35 -45.69
CA ILE A 184 -15.10 2.63 -46.14
C ILE A 184 -14.78 1.66 -47.29
N LYS A 185 -13.83 1.98 -48.16
CA LYS A 185 -13.45 1.12 -49.30
C LYS A 185 -12.82 -0.21 -48.86
N LEU A 186 -12.25 -0.27 -47.65
CA LEU A 186 -11.55 -1.43 -47.12
C LEU A 186 -12.43 -2.31 -46.20
N LEU A 187 -13.66 -1.88 -45.92
CA LEU A 187 -14.59 -2.57 -45.03
C LEU A 187 -15.37 -3.69 -45.75
N SER A 188 -15.63 -4.78 -45.04
CA SER A 188 -16.60 -5.80 -45.44
C SER A 188 -18.02 -5.23 -45.46
N LYS A 189 -18.98 -6.00 -45.99
CA LYS A 189 -20.40 -5.57 -45.97
C LYS A 189 -20.91 -5.48 -44.53
N ASP A 190 -20.66 -6.49 -43.72
CA ASP A 190 -21.15 -6.54 -42.34
C ASP A 190 -20.51 -5.45 -41.45
N GLU A 191 -19.23 -5.12 -41.69
CA GLU A 191 -18.56 -4.00 -41.02
C GLU A 191 -19.19 -2.64 -41.39
N LYS A 192 -19.63 -2.48 -42.64
CA LYS A 192 -20.34 -1.26 -43.09
C LYS A 192 -21.72 -1.17 -42.47
N ASP A 193 -22.46 -2.27 -42.44
CA ASP A 193 -23.81 -2.28 -41.87
C ASP A 193 -23.80 -1.87 -40.38
N ILE A 194 -22.79 -2.29 -39.61
CA ILE A 194 -22.60 -1.81 -38.22
C ILE A 194 -22.20 -0.33 -38.18
N LEU A 195 -21.35 0.12 -39.10
CA LEU A 195 -20.92 1.51 -39.12
C LEU A 195 -22.07 2.47 -39.48
N ASP A 196 -22.88 2.10 -40.46
CA ASP A 196 -24.08 2.83 -40.85
C ASP A 196 -25.07 2.89 -39.68
N LEU A 197 -25.27 1.78 -38.97
CA LEU A 197 -26.07 1.75 -37.73
C LEU A 197 -25.54 2.74 -36.67
N LEU A 198 -24.22 2.81 -36.46
CA LEU A 198 -23.61 3.74 -35.49
C LEU A 198 -23.74 5.20 -35.92
N LEU A 199 -23.75 5.48 -37.22
CA LEU A 199 -23.90 6.83 -37.77
C LEU A 199 -25.35 7.31 -37.74
N ASP A 200 -26.30 6.41 -37.99
CA ASP A 200 -27.72 6.71 -38.05
C ASP A 200 -28.37 6.74 -36.66
N GLU A 201 -28.15 5.70 -35.85
CA GLU A 201 -28.81 5.51 -34.55
C GLU A 201 -27.93 5.92 -33.35
N GLY A 202 -26.64 6.17 -33.58
CA GLY A 202 -25.68 6.53 -32.53
C GLY A 202 -25.09 5.32 -31.79
N PRO A 203 -24.49 5.54 -30.60
CA PRO A 203 -23.78 4.50 -29.86
C PRO A 203 -24.64 3.26 -29.57
N GLN A 204 -24.07 2.08 -29.81
CA GLN A 204 -24.77 0.80 -29.61
C GLN A 204 -24.11 -0.03 -28.50
N VAL A 205 -24.90 -0.84 -27.79
CA VAL A 205 -24.39 -1.78 -26.80
C VAL A 205 -23.61 -2.88 -27.51
N VAL A 206 -22.37 -3.12 -27.09
CA VAL A 206 -21.47 -4.07 -27.74
C VAL A 206 -22.03 -5.50 -27.73
N GLY A 207 -22.69 -5.90 -26.64
CA GLY A 207 -23.29 -7.22 -26.46
C GLY A 207 -24.42 -7.56 -27.44
N THR A 208 -24.99 -6.57 -28.13
CA THR A 208 -26.02 -6.80 -29.17
C THR A 208 -25.43 -6.97 -30.57
N LEU A 209 -24.12 -6.74 -30.72
CA LEU A 209 -23.39 -6.82 -31.99
C LEU A 209 -22.49 -8.06 -32.04
N ASP A 210 -21.99 -8.37 -33.24
CA ASP A 210 -21.01 -9.45 -33.42
C ASP A 210 -19.64 -9.06 -32.83
N ALA A 211 -19.19 -9.81 -31.82
CA ALA A 211 -17.90 -9.58 -31.14
C ALA A 211 -16.69 -9.46 -32.08
N SER A 212 -16.64 -10.27 -33.15
CA SER A 212 -15.51 -10.27 -34.10
C SER A 212 -15.49 -9.00 -34.96
N LEU A 213 -16.67 -8.52 -35.37
CA LEU A 213 -16.81 -7.28 -36.14
C LEU A 213 -16.51 -6.06 -35.26
N VAL A 214 -16.99 -6.05 -34.01
CA VAL A 214 -16.64 -5.01 -33.01
C VAL A 214 -15.13 -4.92 -32.84
N GLN A 215 -14.46 -6.06 -32.63
CA GLN A 215 -13.01 -6.11 -32.48
C GLN A 215 -12.28 -5.61 -33.73
N SER A 216 -12.75 -5.98 -34.93
CA SER A 216 -12.17 -5.53 -36.20
C SER A 216 -12.27 -4.01 -36.37
N LEU A 217 -13.47 -3.45 -36.15
CA LEU A 217 -13.71 -2.01 -36.27
C LEU A 217 -12.92 -1.19 -35.25
N TYR A 218 -12.79 -1.70 -34.02
CA TYR A 218 -11.96 -1.08 -32.98
C TYR A 218 -10.48 -1.13 -33.34
N ASN A 219 -9.96 -2.29 -33.76
CA ASN A 219 -8.55 -2.47 -34.14
C ASN A 219 -8.14 -1.60 -35.34
N ARG A 220 -9.10 -1.26 -36.22
CA ARG A 220 -8.92 -0.35 -37.34
C ARG A 220 -8.98 1.14 -36.95
N GLY A 221 -9.37 1.44 -35.71
CA GLY A 221 -9.49 2.82 -35.20
C GLY A 221 -10.68 3.59 -35.77
N LEU A 222 -11.67 2.89 -36.35
CA LEU A 222 -12.88 3.51 -36.92
C LEU A 222 -13.97 3.74 -35.88
N THR A 223 -13.86 3.04 -34.75
CA THR A 223 -14.76 3.14 -33.60
C THR A 223 -13.93 3.25 -32.33
N TYR A 224 -14.55 3.75 -31.27
CA TYR A 224 -13.99 3.72 -29.92
C TYR A 224 -15.02 3.16 -28.94
N LEU A 225 -14.52 2.73 -27.78
CA LEU A 225 -15.35 2.12 -26.74
C LEU A 225 -15.65 3.15 -25.66
N ASP A 226 -16.92 3.32 -25.30
CA ASP A 226 -17.35 4.01 -24.10
C ASP A 226 -17.75 3.01 -23.00
N VAL A 227 -17.38 3.30 -21.76
CA VAL A 227 -17.63 2.43 -20.60
C VAL A 227 -18.50 3.22 -19.63
N PRO A 228 -19.84 3.08 -19.76
CA PRO A 228 -20.79 3.95 -19.10
C PRO A 228 -20.95 3.63 -17.60
N VAL A 229 -20.66 4.61 -16.75
CA VAL A 229 -20.84 4.52 -15.29
C VAL A 229 -21.99 5.43 -14.85
N LYS A 230 -23.02 4.84 -14.24
CA LYS A 230 -24.19 5.50 -13.67
C LYS A 230 -23.98 5.80 -12.18
N ASP A 231 -24.83 6.67 -11.64
CA ASP A 231 -24.76 7.16 -10.26
C ASP A 231 -24.97 6.01 -9.25
N ASP A 232 -25.94 5.14 -9.54
CA ASP A 232 -26.38 4.05 -8.67
C ASP A 232 -25.66 2.71 -8.94
N ASP A 233 -24.58 2.75 -9.75
CA ASP A 233 -23.80 1.55 -10.03
C ASP A 233 -22.98 1.14 -8.80
N PHE A 234 -22.89 -0.17 -8.55
CA PHE A 234 -22.02 -0.77 -7.54
C PHE A 234 -20.79 -1.38 -8.21
N ILE A 235 -19.61 -1.06 -7.68
CA ILE A 235 -18.32 -1.40 -8.25
C ILE A 235 -17.51 -2.14 -7.20
N PHE A 236 -16.79 -3.18 -7.62
CA PHE A 236 -15.88 -3.91 -6.74
C PHE A 236 -14.53 -4.13 -7.43
N VAL A 237 -13.47 -4.28 -6.62
CA VAL A 237 -12.10 -4.51 -7.08
C VAL A 237 -11.74 -5.97 -6.81
N PRO A 238 -11.65 -6.84 -7.84
CA PRO A 238 -11.13 -8.18 -7.66
C PRO A 238 -9.62 -8.15 -7.37
N THR A 239 -9.05 -9.31 -7.04
CA THR A 239 -7.60 -9.49 -6.95
C THR A 239 -6.93 -9.05 -8.25
N LEU A 240 -5.95 -8.15 -8.14
CA LEU A 240 -5.23 -7.65 -9.30
C LEU A 240 -4.35 -8.75 -9.88
N ASP A 241 -4.48 -8.95 -11.19
CA ASP A 241 -3.63 -9.84 -11.97
C ASP A 241 -2.86 -9.05 -13.02
N GLY A 242 -1.58 -9.37 -13.19
CA GLY A 242 -0.71 -8.68 -14.16
C GLY A 242 -0.49 -7.18 -13.94
N PHE A 243 -0.71 -6.64 -12.74
CA PHE A 243 -0.54 -5.20 -12.45
C PHE A 243 0.90 -4.74 -12.67
N VAL A 244 1.07 -3.59 -13.34
CA VAL A 244 2.39 -3.01 -13.64
C VAL A 244 2.76 -2.00 -12.55
N MET A 245 3.77 -2.35 -11.75
CA MET A 245 4.28 -1.52 -10.66
C MET A 245 5.60 -0.85 -11.06
N ASN A 246 5.53 0.42 -11.44
CA ASN A 246 6.68 1.30 -11.63
C ASN A 246 6.87 2.19 -10.38
N ARG A 247 8.10 2.64 -10.12
CA ARG A 247 8.49 3.35 -8.87
C ARG A 247 8.17 4.84 -8.87
N VAL A 248 7.38 5.34 -9.83
CA VAL A 248 7.16 6.77 -10.04
C VAL A 248 5.71 7.11 -9.74
N MET A 249 5.50 7.98 -8.75
CA MET A 249 4.20 8.61 -8.53
C MET A 249 3.92 9.55 -9.71
N GLY A 250 2.84 9.29 -10.45
CA GLY A 250 2.49 10.03 -11.64
C GLY A 250 1.73 11.32 -11.36
N ASP A 251 0.89 11.67 -12.34
CA ASP A 251 0.21 12.95 -12.44
C ASP A 251 -0.95 13.12 -11.43
N TYR A 252 -1.67 14.24 -11.54
CA TYR A 252 -2.85 14.51 -10.71
C TYR A 252 -3.91 13.40 -10.82
N PHE A 253 -4.08 12.80 -12.00
CA PHE A 253 -5.10 11.79 -12.24
C PHE A 253 -4.72 10.45 -11.61
N GLU A 254 -3.46 10.04 -11.66
CA GLU A 254 -3.00 8.82 -10.97
C GLU A 254 -3.20 8.92 -9.44
N ASN A 255 -2.91 10.08 -8.84
CA ASN A 255 -3.18 10.29 -7.42
C ASN A 255 -4.68 10.15 -7.10
N LEU A 256 -5.54 10.72 -7.97
CA LEU A 256 -6.99 10.55 -7.86
C LEU A 256 -7.42 9.08 -7.99
N LEU A 257 -6.81 8.32 -8.90
CA LEU A 257 -7.10 6.90 -9.06
C LEU A 257 -6.79 6.16 -7.76
N TYR A 258 -5.61 6.33 -7.16
CA TYR A 258 -5.28 5.69 -5.88
C TYR A 258 -6.23 6.06 -4.73
N GLN A 259 -6.66 7.33 -4.65
CA GLN A 259 -7.65 7.77 -3.66
C GLN A 259 -9.00 7.05 -3.83
N ILE A 260 -9.44 6.86 -5.08
CA ILE A 260 -10.67 6.14 -5.37
C ILE A 260 -10.47 4.63 -5.12
N PHE A 261 -9.31 4.08 -5.46
CA PHE A 261 -8.99 2.65 -5.34
C PHE A 261 -9.11 2.14 -3.90
N VAL A 262 -8.55 2.88 -2.94
CA VAL A 262 -8.64 2.53 -1.50
C VAL A 262 -10.06 2.72 -0.93
N ALA A 263 -10.87 3.57 -1.57
CA ALA A 263 -12.21 3.94 -1.11
C ALA A 263 -13.35 3.15 -1.75
N ILE A 264 -13.10 2.43 -2.86
CA ILE A 264 -14.10 1.57 -3.49
C ILE A 264 -14.57 0.52 -2.49
N ASP A 265 -15.88 0.36 -2.45
CA ASP A 265 -16.56 -0.62 -1.62
C ASP A 265 -17.79 -1.14 -2.35
N GLU A 266 -17.99 -2.46 -2.35
CA GLU A 266 -19.04 -3.11 -3.12
C GLU A 266 -20.46 -2.79 -2.63
N GLN A 267 -20.60 -2.27 -1.41
CA GLN A 267 -21.86 -1.83 -0.82
C GLN A 267 -22.14 -0.34 -1.05
N THR A 268 -21.21 0.38 -1.68
CA THR A 268 -21.35 1.81 -1.95
C THR A 268 -21.62 2.08 -3.43
N THR A 269 -22.54 3.00 -3.70
CA THR A 269 -22.79 3.47 -5.07
C THR A 269 -21.71 4.46 -5.49
N VAL A 270 -21.52 4.63 -6.80
CA VAL A 270 -20.58 5.63 -7.35
C VAL A 270 -20.91 7.04 -6.86
N LYS A 271 -22.20 7.37 -6.71
CA LYS A 271 -22.64 8.65 -6.13
C LYS A 271 -22.20 8.82 -4.68
N GLU A 272 -22.45 7.82 -3.85
CA GLU A 272 -22.04 7.83 -2.45
C GLU A 272 -20.52 7.89 -2.28
N LEU A 273 -19.77 7.24 -3.17
CA LEU A 273 -18.31 7.30 -3.21
C LEU A 273 -17.81 8.72 -3.50
N SER A 274 -18.44 9.42 -4.44
CA SER A 274 -18.15 10.83 -4.75
C SER A 274 -18.43 11.76 -3.56
N GLU A 275 -19.58 11.60 -2.90
CA GLU A 275 -19.93 12.37 -1.70
C GLU A 275 -18.99 12.06 -0.53
N MET A 276 -18.59 10.80 -0.37
CA MET A 276 -17.66 10.37 0.68
C MET A 276 -16.25 10.91 0.47
N LEU A 277 -15.78 11.03 -0.78
CA LEU A 277 -14.46 11.56 -1.11
C LEU A 277 -14.41 13.09 -1.24
N ASP A 278 -15.57 13.76 -1.33
CA ASP A 278 -15.68 15.19 -1.69
C ASP A 278 -15.02 15.50 -3.06
N ILE A 279 -15.23 14.59 -4.01
CA ILE A 279 -14.70 14.66 -5.37
C ILE A 279 -15.88 14.78 -6.34
N ASP A 280 -15.69 15.52 -7.43
CA ASP A 280 -16.73 15.70 -8.44
C ASP A 280 -17.19 14.35 -9.01
N LEU A 281 -18.50 14.13 -9.08
CA LEU A 281 -19.10 12.87 -9.51
C LEU A 281 -18.65 12.44 -10.89
N HIS A 282 -18.43 13.39 -11.82
CA HIS A 282 -17.99 13.04 -13.16
C HIS A 282 -16.53 12.55 -13.16
N LEU A 283 -15.66 13.12 -12.32
CA LEU A 283 -14.29 12.62 -12.14
C LEU A 283 -14.28 11.20 -11.56
N VAL A 284 -15.12 10.91 -10.58
CA VAL A 284 -15.23 9.55 -10.00
C VAL A 284 -15.73 8.56 -11.04
N LYS A 285 -16.75 8.91 -11.83
CA LYS A 285 -17.21 8.08 -12.96
C LYS A 285 -16.13 7.83 -13.99
N ASN A 286 -15.34 8.84 -14.33
CA ASN A 286 -14.24 8.71 -15.28
C ASN A 286 -13.16 7.75 -14.74
N ALA A 287 -12.81 7.87 -13.46
CA ALA A 287 -11.87 6.96 -12.81
C ALA A 287 -12.39 5.51 -12.76
N VAL A 288 -13.64 5.30 -12.36
CA VAL A 288 -14.29 3.97 -12.37
C VAL A 288 -14.34 3.39 -13.78
N SER A 289 -14.67 4.21 -14.78
CA SER A 289 -14.66 3.82 -16.20
C SER A 289 -13.27 3.35 -16.63
N VAL A 290 -12.20 4.06 -16.22
CA VAL A 290 -10.81 3.64 -16.44
C VAL A 290 -10.51 2.32 -15.74
N PHE A 291 -10.88 2.14 -14.47
CA PHE A 291 -10.64 0.86 -13.77
C PHE A 291 -11.32 -0.33 -14.45
N CYS A 292 -12.56 -0.17 -14.91
CA CYS A 292 -13.25 -1.22 -15.68
C CYS A 292 -12.56 -1.50 -17.01
N ARG A 293 -12.07 -0.48 -17.71
CA ARG A 293 -11.33 -0.65 -18.98
C ARG A 293 -10.00 -1.38 -18.80
N LEU A 294 -9.32 -1.13 -17.70
CA LEU A 294 -8.04 -1.77 -17.36
C LEU A 294 -8.22 -3.17 -16.75
N GLY A 295 -9.45 -3.57 -16.42
CA GLY A 295 -9.76 -4.84 -15.77
C GLY A 295 -9.51 -4.86 -14.26
N PHE A 296 -9.27 -3.70 -13.64
CA PHE A 296 -9.01 -3.56 -12.21
C PHE A 296 -10.28 -3.47 -11.36
N ALA A 297 -11.41 -3.12 -11.96
CA ALA A 297 -12.69 -3.08 -11.27
C ALA A 297 -13.80 -3.67 -12.13
N LYS A 298 -14.80 -4.29 -11.50
CA LYS A 298 -15.94 -4.89 -12.16
C LYS A 298 -17.23 -4.25 -11.67
N LYS A 299 -18.19 -4.16 -12.59
CA LYS A 299 -19.54 -3.67 -12.31
C LYS A 299 -20.40 -4.84 -11.81
N ARG A 300 -21.03 -4.69 -10.64
CA ARG A 300 -21.83 -5.77 -10.02
C ARG A 300 -23.07 -6.12 -10.83
N VAL A 301 -23.81 -5.09 -11.27
CA VAL A 301 -25.03 -5.23 -12.09
C VAL A 301 -24.80 -4.50 -13.39
N THR A 302 -24.67 -5.23 -14.49
CA THR A 302 -24.36 -4.70 -15.82
C THR A 302 -25.59 -4.11 -16.51
N GLY A 303 -26.80 -4.49 -16.08
CA GLY A 303 -28.06 -4.14 -16.75
C GLY A 303 -28.36 -5.02 -17.97
N LEU A 304 -27.53 -6.03 -18.23
CA LEU A 304 -27.70 -7.01 -19.31
C LEU A 304 -28.28 -8.34 -18.82
N GLU A 305 -28.65 -8.44 -17.54
CA GLU A 305 -29.11 -9.70 -16.92
C GLU A 305 -30.38 -10.25 -17.58
N ASN A 306 -31.16 -9.38 -18.25
CA ASN A 306 -32.39 -9.72 -18.97
C ASN A 306 -32.30 -9.52 -20.48
N VAL A 307 -31.11 -9.21 -21.02
CA VAL A 307 -30.91 -8.93 -22.45
C VAL A 307 -30.34 -10.16 -23.13
N VAL A 308 -30.91 -10.54 -24.28
CA VAL A 308 -30.35 -11.62 -25.11
C VAL A 308 -29.12 -11.09 -25.83
N LEU A 309 -27.95 -11.58 -25.41
CA LEU A 309 -26.68 -11.27 -26.08
C LEU A 309 -26.61 -11.89 -27.47
N HIS A 310 -25.85 -11.27 -28.37
CA HIS A 310 -25.53 -11.86 -29.66
C HIS A 310 -24.80 -13.20 -29.46
N SER A 311 -25.10 -14.19 -30.32
CA SER A 311 -24.66 -15.59 -30.14
C SER A 311 -23.14 -15.76 -30.05
N THR A 312 -22.36 -14.85 -30.64
CA THR A 312 -20.89 -14.88 -30.63
C THR A 312 -20.28 -14.59 -29.26
N TRP A 313 -21.01 -13.96 -28.34
CA TRP A 313 -20.51 -13.69 -26.98
C TRP A 313 -20.44 -14.94 -26.11
N GLY A 314 -21.27 -15.96 -26.37
CA GLY A 314 -21.26 -17.22 -25.61
C GLY A 314 -19.97 -18.05 -25.77
N ALA A 315 -19.23 -17.88 -26.88
CA ALA A 315 -17.91 -18.49 -27.08
C ALA A 315 -16.79 -17.64 -26.46
N HIS A 316 -16.93 -16.30 -26.46
CA HIS A 316 -15.95 -15.37 -25.89
C HIS A 316 -15.90 -15.39 -24.36
N THR A 317 -17.01 -15.68 -23.68
CA THR A 317 -17.03 -15.82 -22.20
C THR A 317 -16.30 -17.06 -21.69
N VAL A 318 -16.19 -18.13 -22.49
CA VAL A 318 -15.53 -19.39 -22.09
C VAL A 318 -14.01 -19.34 -22.30
N VAL A 319 -13.53 -18.55 -23.27
CA VAL A 319 -12.09 -18.39 -23.53
C VAL A 319 -11.42 -17.49 -22.49
N ALA A 320 -12.14 -16.51 -21.94
CA ALA A 320 -11.62 -15.59 -20.92
C ALA A 320 -11.19 -16.29 -19.62
N ASP A 321 -11.92 -17.32 -19.16
CA ASP A 321 -11.57 -18.11 -17.96
C ASP A 321 -10.37 -19.05 -18.20
N LEU A 322 -10.10 -19.44 -19.46
CA LEU A 322 -8.95 -20.27 -19.82
C LEU A 322 -7.69 -19.45 -20.08
N GLU A 323 -7.80 -18.26 -20.68
CA GLU A 323 -6.66 -17.37 -20.94
C GLU A 323 -6.19 -16.61 -19.68
N SER A 324 -7.09 -16.34 -18.73
CA SER A 324 -6.69 -15.88 -17.38
C SER A 324 -5.86 -16.93 -16.63
N SER A 325 -5.98 -18.21 -17.02
CA SER A 325 -5.16 -19.30 -16.48
C SER A 325 -3.86 -19.54 -17.26
N MET A 326 -3.67 -18.94 -18.45
CA MET A 326 -2.55 -19.23 -19.38
C MET A 326 -1.55 -18.09 -19.60
N THR A 327 -1.69 -16.94 -18.92
CA THR A 327 -0.70 -15.86 -18.97
C THR A 327 0.25 -15.83 -17.77
N THR A 328 0.62 -17.00 -17.24
CA THR A 328 1.77 -17.14 -16.35
C THR A 328 3.06 -17.07 -17.17
N ILE A 329 3.46 -15.88 -17.62
CA ILE A 329 4.87 -15.66 -17.99
C ILE A 329 5.61 -15.49 -16.68
N THR A 330 6.14 -16.61 -16.20
CA THR A 330 7.13 -16.71 -15.14
C THR A 330 8.28 -15.75 -15.45
N THR A 331 8.28 -14.58 -14.81
CA THR A 331 9.52 -13.84 -14.58
C THR A 331 10.33 -14.67 -13.60
N GLU A 332 11.22 -15.52 -14.10
CA GLU A 332 12.33 -16.07 -13.31
C GLU A 332 13.11 -14.88 -12.74
N LEU A 333 12.84 -14.59 -11.47
CA LEU A 333 13.53 -13.60 -10.65
C LEU A 333 14.19 -14.27 -9.44
N ALA A 334 14.47 -15.56 -9.58
CA ALA A 334 15.27 -16.34 -8.65
C ALA A 334 16.66 -16.53 -9.26
N ASP A 335 17.45 -15.45 -9.31
CA ASP A 335 18.92 -15.49 -9.36
C ASP A 335 19.49 -14.06 -9.37
N LEU A 336 19.30 -13.33 -8.26
CA LEU A 336 20.19 -12.23 -7.90
C LEU A 336 20.33 -12.22 -6.36
N PRO A 337 21.54 -12.46 -5.82
CA PRO A 337 21.76 -12.37 -4.38
C PRO A 337 21.65 -10.92 -3.89
N THR A 338 21.03 -10.79 -2.72
CA THR A 338 20.94 -9.60 -1.88
C THR A 338 22.29 -8.90 -1.71
N SER A 339 22.46 -7.74 -2.36
CA SER A 339 23.50 -6.77 -2.01
C SER A 339 23.03 -5.36 -2.40
N PHE A 340 22.32 -4.71 -1.48
CA PHE A 340 22.24 -3.25 -1.42
C PHE A 340 22.61 -2.81 0.00
N ALA A 341 23.90 -2.65 0.24
CA ALA A 341 24.46 -1.84 1.31
C ALA A 341 25.67 -1.09 0.75
N SER A 342 25.53 0.25 0.67
CA SER A 342 26.51 1.35 0.49
C SER A 342 27.78 1.23 -0.38
N PRO A 343 28.22 2.35 -1.01
CA PRO A 343 29.34 2.37 -1.95
C PRO A 343 30.70 2.51 -1.25
N GLY A 344 31.68 1.71 -1.67
CA GLY A 344 33.08 1.98 -1.37
C GLY A 344 34.03 0.81 -1.67
N GLY A 345 34.95 1.02 -2.63
CA GLY A 345 36.28 0.41 -2.63
C GLY A 345 36.50 -0.86 -3.46
N ALA A 346 36.93 -0.66 -4.70
CA ALA A 346 38.07 -1.27 -5.43
C ALA A 346 38.48 -2.77 -5.25
N ASP A 347 38.76 -3.35 -6.43
CA ASP A 347 39.71 -4.43 -6.79
C ASP A 347 39.22 -5.90 -6.93
N ASP A 348 39.02 -6.25 -8.22
CA ASP A 348 39.59 -7.35 -9.03
C ASP A 348 39.46 -8.87 -8.71
N GLU A 349 39.06 -9.57 -9.79
CA GLU A 349 39.42 -10.91 -10.30
C GLU A 349 39.06 -12.19 -9.49
N ASP A 350 38.13 -13.02 -10.02
CA ASP A 350 38.45 -14.30 -10.70
C ASP A 350 37.20 -15.19 -10.94
N GLU A 351 37.08 -15.69 -12.17
CA GLU A 351 36.12 -16.71 -12.61
C GLU A 351 36.56 -18.13 -12.20
N LYS A 352 35.60 -19.02 -11.90
CA LYS A 352 35.76 -20.48 -12.13
C LYS A 352 34.44 -21.23 -12.22
N GLU A 353 34.30 -21.92 -13.36
CA GLU A 353 33.27 -22.89 -13.72
C GLU A 353 33.22 -24.10 -12.77
N PHE A 354 32.02 -24.65 -12.55
CA PHE A 354 31.86 -26.08 -12.26
C PHE A 354 30.56 -26.62 -12.86
N SER A 355 30.72 -27.64 -13.72
CA SER A 355 29.68 -28.43 -14.37
C SER A 355 29.48 -29.74 -13.62
N SER A 356 28.25 -30.20 -13.37
CA SER A 356 27.88 -31.63 -13.48
C SER A 356 26.35 -31.89 -13.52
N ALA A 357 25.91 -32.40 -14.67
CA ALA A 357 25.09 -33.61 -14.92
C ALA A 357 23.70 -33.86 -14.28
N ASP A 358 22.74 -33.99 -15.20
CA ASP A 358 21.43 -34.66 -15.24
C ASP A 358 21.10 -35.77 -14.23
N SER A 359 19.82 -35.84 -13.85
CA SER A 359 19.10 -37.09 -13.56
C SER A 359 17.61 -36.96 -13.87
N ILE A 360 17.22 -37.65 -14.94
CA ILE A 360 15.87 -37.82 -15.49
C ILE A 360 15.09 -38.81 -14.62
N LEU A 361 13.93 -38.41 -14.07
CA LEU A 361 12.89 -39.33 -13.61
C LEU A 361 11.49 -38.74 -13.86
N SER A 362 10.82 -39.26 -14.88
CA SER A 362 9.38 -39.20 -15.09
C SER A 362 8.64 -40.12 -14.11
N PRO A 363 7.44 -39.73 -13.65
CA PRO A 363 6.38 -40.70 -13.45
C PRO A 363 5.07 -40.32 -14.14
N THR A 364 4.51 -41.35 -14.75
CA THR A 364 3.17 -41.55 -15.31
C THR A 364 2.01 -41.10 -14.43
N ASP A 365 1.08 -40.35 -15.01
CA ASP A 365 -0.28 -40.10 -14.50
C ASP A 365 -1.17 -41.34 -14.59
N PRO A 366 -2.06 -41.57 -13.60
CA PRO A 366 -3.34 -42.21 -13.83
C PRO A 366 -4.48 -41.16 -13.79
N ILE A 367 -5.29 -41.19 -14.84
CA ILE A 367 -6.50 -40.41 -15.06
C ILE A 367 -7.48 -40.63 -13.90
N ALA A 368 -7.79 -39.55 -13.16
CA ALA A 368 -8.95 -39.48 -12.26
C ALA A 368 -9.83 -38.29 -12.68
N SER A 369 -11.05 -38.60 -13.11
CA SER A 369 -12.09 -37.66 -13.49
C SER A 369 -12.55 -36.83 -12.28
N CYS A 370 -12.24 -35.53 -12.26
CA CYS A 370 -12.83 -34.58 -11.32
C CYS A 370 -14.06 -33.91 -11.95
N THR A 371 -15.23 -34.24 -11.41
CA THR A 371 -16.49 -33.51 -11.64
C THR A 371 -16.44 -32.23 -10.81
N ILE A 372 -16.49 -31.06 -11.47
CA ILE A 372 -16.52 -29.75 -10.79
C ILE A 372 -17.94 -29.46 -10.28
N PRO A 373 -18.15 -29.04 -9.02
CA PRO A 373 -19.46 -28.61 -8.54
C PRO A 373 -19.79 -27.20 -9.05
N VAL A 374 -20.98 -27.06 -9.63
CA VAL A 374 -21.59 -25.78 -10.01
C VAL A 374 -21.94 -24.99 -8.74
N PRO A 375 -21.61 -23.68 -8.62
CA PRO A 375 -22.01 -22.88 -7.45
C PRO A 375 -23.54 -22.66 -7.44
N PRO A 376 -24.20 -22.67 -6.26
CA PRO A 376 -25.64 -22.50 -6.19
C PRO A 376 -26.05 -21.06 -6.51
N LEU A 377 -27.04 -20.95 -7.39
CA LEU A 377 -27.72 -19.73 -7.79
C LEU A 377 -28.29 -18.99 -6.57
N ALA A 378 -27.69 -17.85 -6.20
CA ALA A 378 -28.21 -16.98 -5.15
C ALA A 378 -29.50 -16.30 -5.64
N THR A 379 -30.58 -16.48 -4.89
CA THR A 379 -31.89 -15.86 -5.13
C THR A 379 -31.89 -14.41 -4.63
N PRO A 380 -32.48 -13.45 -5.36
CA PRO A 380 -32.49 -12.05 -4.94
C PRO A 380 -33.52 -11.86 -3.82
N THR A 381 -33.07 -11.40 -2.66
CA THR A 381 -33.95 -10.90 -1.59
C THR A 381 -34.25 -9.41 -1.83
N PRO A 382 -35.46 -8.92 -1.49
CA PRO A 382 -35.94 -7.62 -1.93
C PRO A 382 -35.26 -6.47 -1.18
N ILE A 383 -35.07 -5.38 -1.94
CA ILE A 383 -34.52 -4.09 -1.52
C ILE A 383 -35.37 -3.51 -0.38
N GLY A 384 -34.91 -3.69 0.84
CA GLY A 384 -35.25 -2.88 2.00
C GLY A 384 -34.04 -2.05 2.37
N GLN A 385 -34.24 -0.77 2.67
CA GLN A 385 -33.22 0.11 3.25
C GLN A 385 -32.78 -0.45 4.61
N SER A 386 -31.82 -1.39 4.62
CA SER A 386 -31.07 -1.72 5.81
C SER A 386 -29.78 -0.90 5.77
N GLU A 387 -29.52 -0.08 6.78
CA GLU A 387 -28.16 0.34 7.08
C GLU A 387 -27.31 -0.94 7.12
N GLY A 388 -26.35 -1.06 6.18
CA GLY A 388 -25.52 -2.25 6.05
C GLY A 388 -24.80 -2.56 7.37
N VAL A 389 -24.57 -3.84 7.64
CA VAL A 389 -23.82 -4.26 8.84
C VAL A 389 -22.39 -3.77 8.68
N LYS A 390 -21.98 -2.79 9.50
CA LYS A 390 -20.61 -2.24 9.46
C LYS A 390 -19.57 -3.32 9.77
N ARG A 391 -18.50 -3.35 8.96
CA ARG A 391 -17.45 -4.37 8.98
C ARG A 391 -16.37 -4.09 10.04
N ILE A 392 -15.51 -5.07 10.29
CA ILE A 392 -14.24 -4.87 11.00
C ILE A 392 -13.16 -4.52 9.97
N ALA A 393 -12.30 -3.55 10.27
CA ALA A 393 -11.09 -3.32 9.47
C ALA A 393 -9.84 -3.74 10.25
N PHE A 394 -9.00 -4.56 9.63
CA PHE A 394 -7.68 -4.93 10.13
C PHE A 394 -6.59 -4.09 9.45
N LEU A 395 -5.96 -3.20 10.22
CA LEU A 395 -4.92 -2.30 9.76
C LEU A 395 -3.55 -2.98 9.79
N PHE A 396 -2.86 -2.95 8.66
CA PHE A 396 -1.50 -3.47 8.53
C PHE A 396 -0.56 -2.44 7.87
N ASP A 397 0.74 -2.70 7.94
CA ASP A 397 1.78 -1.90 7.29
C ASP A 397 2.47 -2.65 6.14
N SER A 398 3.30 -1.91 5.38
CA SER A 398 4.03 -2.44 4.24
C SER A 398 4.96 -3.63 4.54
N THR A 399 5.33 -3.87 5.81
CA THR A 399 6.12 -5.05 6.16
C THR A 399 5.35 -6.33 5.88
N LEU A 400 4.03 -6.34 6.08
CA LEU A 400 3.15 -7.46 5.74
C LEU A 400 3.22 -7.80 4.25
N THR A 401 3.03 -6.80 3.41
CA THR A 401 3.07 -6.98 1.95
C THR A 401 4.45 -7.40 1.46
N ALA A 402 5.52 -6.89 2.07
CA ALA A 402 6.89 -7.20 1.65
C ALA A 402 7.21 -8.68 1.81
N PHE A 403 6.79 -9.31 2.91
CA PHE A 403 7.04 -10.74 3.09
C PHE A 403 6.09 -11.63 2.28
N LEU A 404 4.84 -11.21 2.07
CA LEU A 404 3.89 -11.96 1.22
C LEU A 404 4.34 -11.98 -0.26
N MET A 405 5.10 -10.98 -0.69
CA MET A 405 5.70 -10.91 -2.03
C MET A 405 6.93 -11.82 -2.21
N MET A 406 7.39 -12.52 -1.17
CA MET A 406 8.51 -13.45 -1.32
C MET A 406 8.09 -14.68 -2.14
N GLY A 407 8.73 -14.85 -3.30
CA GLY A 407 8.34 -15.86 -4.30
C GLY A 407 8.49 -17.32 -3.86
N ASN A 408 9.10 -17.58 -2.70
CA ASN A 408 9.24 -18.92 -2.14
C ASN A 408 7.99 -19.43 -1.41
N LEU A 409 7.09 -18.56 -0.93
CA LEU A 409 5.91 -18.96 -0.15
C LEU A 409 4.83 -19.63 -1.02
N SER A 410 4.39 -18.95 -2.07
CA SER A 410 3.48 -19.44 -3.11
C SER A 410 3.49 -18.48 -4.31
N ALA A 411 3.34 -19.02 -5.52
CA ALA A 411 3.24 -18.21 -6.73
C ALA A 411 1.91 -17.43 -6.81
N SER A 412 0.82 -17.98 -6.26
CA SER A 412 -0.51 -17.36 -6.28
C SER A 412 -0.61 -16.16 -5.33
N LEU A 413 0.09 -16.23 -4.19
CA LEU A 413 0.03 -15.24 -3.11
C LEU A 413 0.54 -13.86 -3.56
N LYS A 414 1.37 -13.84 -4.60
CA LYS A 414 1.90 -12.61 -5.19
C LYS A 414 0.78 -11.68 -5.65
N ASN A 415 -0.28 -12.20 -6.27
CA ASN A 415 -1.38 -11.36 -6.79
C ASN A 415 -2.14 -10.69 -5.63
N HIS A 416 -2.40 -11.43 -4.56
CA HIS A 416 -2.97 -10.88 -3.33
C HIS A 416 -2.04 -9.85 -2.65
N ALA A 417 -0.74 -10.13 -2.59
CA ALA A 417 0.23 -9.21 -2.00
C ALA A 417 0.35 -7.90 -2.79
N VAL A 418 0.32 -7.96 -4.13
CA VAL A 418 0.28 -6.80 -5.02
C VAL A 418 -1.02 -6.02 -4.81
N THR A 419 -2.16 -6.71 -4.70
CA THR A 419 -3.45 -6.08 -4.41
C THR A 419 -3.41 -5.32 -3.08
N LEU A 420 -2.93 -5.96 -2.00
CA LEU A 420 -2.76 -5.35 -0.69
C LEU A 420 -1.79 -4.16 -0.71
N PHE A 421 -0.79 -4.17 -1.58
CA PHE A 421 0.19 -3.09 -1.70
C PHE A 421 -0.35 -1.90 -2.50
N GLU A 422 -0.89 -2.15 -3.70
CA GLU A 422 -1.30 -1.14 -4.68
C GLU A 422 -2.71 -0.59 -4.41
N VAL A 423 -3.69 -1.47 -4.19
CA VAL A 423 -5.05 -1.05 -3.77
C VAL A 423 -5.00 -0.51 -2.35
N GLY A 424 -4.19 -1.15 -1.50
CA GLY A 424 -4.17 -0.85 -0.07
C GLY A 424 -5.37 -1.41 0.69
N LYS A 425 -6.23 -2.21 0.03
CA LYS A 425 -7.41 -2.84 0.62
C LYS A 425 -7.64 -4.21 0.01
N LEU A 426 -8.05 -5.17 0.83
CA LEU A 426 -8.62 -6.45 0.40
C LEU A 426 -9.94 -6.63 1.15
N SER A 427 -11.05 -6.72 0.39
CA SER A 427 -12.40 -6.80 0.95
C SER A 427 -12.76 -8.22 1.40
N ASP A 428 -13.79 -8.35 2.24
CA ASP A 428 -14.25 -9.64 2.77
C ASP A 428 -14.46 -10.72 1.69
N GLU A 429 -14.97 -10.33 0.53
CA GLU A 429 -15.30 -11.24 -0.57
C GLU A 429 -14.03 -11.82 -1.22
N ALA A 430 -12.95 -11.03 -1.26
CA ALA A 430 -11.66 -11.47 -1.77
C ALA A 430 -10.83 -12.22 -0.71
N LEU A 431 -11.30 -12.27 0.55
CA LEU A 431 -10.61 -13.01 1.61
C LEU A 431 -10.75 -14.51 1.47
N ASP A 432 -11.81 -15.03 0.85
CA ASP A 432 -11.99 -16.48 0.71
C ASP A 432 -10.84 -17.11 -0.10
N SER A 433 -10.54 -16.56 -1.28
CA SER A 433 -9.41 -17.04 -2.09
C SER A 433 -8.07 -16.81 -1.38
N PHE A 434 -7.91 -15.68 -0.69
CA PHE A 434 -6.69 -15.39 0.06
C PHE A 434 -6.46 -16.36 1.21
N VAL A 435 -7.52 -16.72 1.93
CA VAL A 435 -7.48 -17.67 3.05
C VAL A 435 -7.17 -19.08 2.55
N ASP A 436 -7.68 -19.48 1.38
CA ASP A 436 -7.34 -20.75 0.76
C ASP A 436 -5.87 -20.79 0.32
N GLU A 437 -5.35 -19.69 -0.22
CA GLU A 437 -3.93 -19.60 -0.58
C GLU A 437 -3.01 -19.62 0.64
N LEU A 438 -3.35 -18.92 1.72
CA LEU A 438 -2.59 -18.91 2.97
C LEU A 438 -2.54 -20.30 3.63
N GLN A 439 -3.59 -21.11 3.48
CA GLN A 439 -3.61 -22.50 3.97
C GLN A 439 -2.65 -23.41 3.20
N ASN A 440 -2.41 -23.10 1.93
CA ASN A 440 -1.57 -23.89 1.04
C ASN A 440 -0.08 -23.45 1.05
N VAL A 441 0.28 -22.49 1.91
CA VAL A 441 1.68 -22.04 2.06
C VAL A 441 2.55 -23.19 2.53
N LYS A 442 3.68 -23.39 1.83
CA LYS A 442 4.64 -24.45 2.16
C LYS A 442 5.20 -24.25 3.57
N GLN A 443 5.23 -25.33 4.35
CA GLN A 443 5.92 -25.34 5.64
C GLN A 443 7.41 -25.57 5.40
N PHE A 444 8.22 -24.60 5.79
CA PHE A 444 9.68 -24.70 5.73
C PHE A 444 10.23 -25.13 7.08
N VAL A 445 11.33 -25.90 7.07
CA VAL A 445 11.90 -26.53 8.26
C VAL A 445 13.05 -25.72 8.86
N GLU A 446 13.70 -24.84 8.09
CA GLU A 446 14.82 -24.02 8.58
C GLU A 446 14.98 -22.72 7.78
N GLY A 447 15.55 -21.69 8.42
CA GLY A 447 15.95 -20.43 7.78
C GLY A 447 14.87 -19.34 7.79
N GLU A 448 15.11 -18.26 7.04
CA GLU A 448 14.18 -17.11 6.97
C GLU A 448 12.82 -17.50 6.37
N ALA A 449 12.81 -18.45 5.42
CA ALA A 449 11.60 -18.98 4.80
C ALA A 449 10.63 -19.60 5.83
N GLN A 450 11.16 -20.25 6.87
CA GLN A 450 10.35 -20.76 7.98
C GLN A 450 9.61 -19.63 8.67
N ARG A 451 10.30 -18.54 9.05
CA ARG A 451 9.70 -17.40 9.73
C ARG A 451 8.59 -16.77 8.90
N TYR A 452 8.81 -16.57 7.60
CA TYR A 452 7.78 -16.02 6.71
C TYR A 452 6.56 -16.94 6.59
N SER A 453 6.76 -18.26 6.55
CA SER A 453 5.65 -19.21 6.58
C SER A 453 4.87 -19.16 7.89
N GLU A 454 5.55 -19.02 9.04
CA GLU A 454 4.91 -18.86 10.35
C GLU A 454 4.11 -17.55 10.43
N HIS A 455 4.62 -16.45 9.88
CA HIS A 455 3.92 -15.17 9.81
C HIS A 455 2.65 -15.26 8.95
N ALA A 456 2.72 -15.95 7.80
CA ALA A 456 1.55 -16.21 6.95
C ALA A 456 0.49 -17.03 7.69
N HIS A 457 0.91 -18.03 8.49
CA HIS A 457 -0.01 -18.80 9.33
C HIS A 457 -0.60 -17.95 10.48
N ALA A 458 0.17 -17.04 11.09
CA ALA A 458 -0.35 -16.11 12.11
C ALA A 458 -1.39 -15.15 11.51
N LEU A 459 -1.19 -14.67 10.28
CA LEU A 459 -2.18 -13.89 9.54
C LEU A 459 -3.47 -14.69 9.30
N LEU A 460 -3.34 -15.95 8.85
CA LEU A 460 -4.48 -16.86 8.66
C LEU A 460 -5.30 -17.05 9.95
N VAL A 461 -4.64 -17.26 11.09
CA VAL A 461 -5.29 -17.38 12.40
C VAL A 461 -6.03 -16.08 12.75
N THR A 462 -5.40 -14.94 12.52
CA THR A 462 -5.98 -13.61 12.77
C THR A 462 -7.25 -13.38 11.94
N ILE A 463 -7.18 -13.64 10.64
CA ILE A 463 -8.32 -13.47 9.72
C ILE A 463 -9.48 -14.36 10.17
N ARG A 464 -9.22 -15.64 10.47
CA ARG A 464 -10.27 -16.58 10.93
C ARG A 464 -10.88 -16.14 12.26
N ALA A 465 -10.07 -15.65 13.19
CA ALA A 465 -10.54 -15.20 14.51
C ALA A 465 -11.43 -13.95 14.41
N LEU A 466 -11.08 -12.99 13.53
CA LEU A 466 -11.85 -11.76 13.34
C LEU A 466 -13.12 -11.98 12.50
N ARG A 467 -13.07 -12.87 11.50
CA ARG A 467 -14.17 -13.10 10.54
C ARG A 467 -15.28 -14.01 11.06
N GLU A 468 -15.11 -14.68 12.21
CA GLU A 468 -16.07 -15.65 12.73
C GLU A 468 -17.49 -15.09 12.93
N ARG A 469 -17.63 -13.80 13.25
CA ARG A 469 -18.91 -13.15 13.58
C ARG A 469 -19.17 -11.85 12.82
N SER A 470 -18.29 -11.46 11.91
CA SER A 470 -18.34 -10.17 11.23
C SER A 470 -17.57 -10.23 9.91
N GLU A 471 -17.98 -9.43 8.93
CA GLU A 471 -17.21 -9.20 7.72
C GLU A 471 -15.90 -8.46 8.07
N LEU A 472 -14.82 -8.81 7.36
CA LEU A 472 -13.48 -8.28 7.60
C LEU A 472 -12.89 -7.69 6.32
N ASP A 473 -12.37 -6.47 6.40
CA ASP A 473 -11.49 -5.92 5.37
C ASP A 473 -10.06 -5.80 5.92
N LEU A 474 -9.06 -6.11 5.08
CA LEU A 474 -7.66 -5.81 5.38
C LEU A 474 -7.31 -4.47 4.73
N ILE A 475 -6.74 -3.52 5.48
CA ILE A 475 -6.40 -2.20 4.98
C ILE A 475 -4.97 -1.84 5.33
N ARG A 476 -4.22 -1.41 4.32
CA ARG A 476 -2.89 -0.87 4.47
C ARG A 476 -2.97 0.56 5.01
N GLY A 477 -2.41 0.77 6.19
CA GLY A 477 -2.46 2.06 6.88
C GLY A 477 -1.84 3.21 6.07
N GLU A 478 -0.74 2.96 5.35
CA GLU A 478 -0.09 3.97 4.52
C GLU A 478 -0.95 4.40 3.32
N SER A 479 -1.72 3.48 2.72
CA SER A 479 -2.55 3.79 1.55
C SER A 479 -3.68 4.76 1.88
N LEU A 480 -4.19 4.73 3.12
CA LEU A 480 -5.18 5.69 3.60
C LEU A 480 -4.63 7.12 3.63
N LEU A 481 -3.31 7.32 3.79
CA LEU A 481 -2.70 8.67 3.82
C LEU A 481 -2.76 9.42 2.49
N SER A 482 -3.11 8.73 1.39
CA SER A 482 -3.43 9.36 0.10
C SER A 482 -4.68 10.24 0.17
N LEU A 483 -5.59 9.95 1.11
CA LEU A 483 -6.79 10.72 1.40
C LEU A 483 -6.51 11.80 2.44
N ASP A 484 -7.19 12.95 2.35
CA ASP A 484 -7.12 13.96 3.39
C ASP A 484 -7.78 13.48 4.70
N HIS A 485 -7.45 14.13 5.81
CA HIS A 485 -7.87 13.69 7.14
C HIS A 485 -9.40 13.65 7.33
N ALA A 486 -10.15 14.60 6.76
CA ALA A 486 -11.59 14.61 6.90
C ALA A 486 -12.21 13.45 6.11
N THR A 487 -11.73 13.21 4.90
CA THR A 487 -12.15 12.09 4.07
C THR A 487 -11.85 10.74 4.72
N ARG A 488 -10.66 10.55 5.32
CA ARG A 488 -10.34 9.32 6.07
C ARG A 488 -11.34 9.05 7.19
N LEU A 489 -11.68 10.06 7.99
CA LEU A 489 -12.64 9.91 9.08
C LEU A 489 -14.04 9.56 8.58
N ARG A 490 -14.49 10.20 7.48
CA ARG A 490 -15.77 9.89 6.83
C ARG A 490 -15.81 8.44 6.34
N LEU A 491 -14.80 8.02 5.57
CA LEU A 491 -14.67 6.64 5.07
C LEU A 491 -14.74 5.63 6.22
N ILE A 492 -13.88 5.80 7.23
CA ILE A 492 -13.81 4.85 8.35
C ILE A 492 -15.12 4.80 9.13
N SER A 493 -15.72 5.95 9.45
CA SER A 493 -16.96 6.01 10.23
C SER A 493 -18.17 5.47 9.47
N LYS A 494 -18.18 5.56 8.14
CA LYS A 494 -19.26 5.05 7.29
C LYS A 494 -19.19 3.52 7.16
N THR A 495 -18.02 2.99 6.83
CA THR A 495 -17.86 1.57 6.45
C THR A 495 -17.59 0.64 7.64
N TYR A 496 -16.84 1.10 8.65
CA TYR A 496 -16.32 0.22 9.69
C TYR A 496 -16.95 0.48 11.06
N ARG A 497 -17.15 -0.60 11.81
CA ARG A 497 -17.64 -0.57 13.20
C ARG A 497 -16.51 -0.35 14.19
N LEU A 498 -15.36 -0.97 13.94
CA LEU A 498 -14.16 -0.89 14.78
C LEU A 498 -12.92 -1.20 13.93
N LEU A 499 -11.76 -0.80 14.45
CA LEU A 499 -10.44 -1.04 13.86
C LEU A 499 -9.63 -1.97 14.75
N VAL A 500 -8.89 -2.89 14.15
CA VAL A 500 -7.90 -3.73 14.83
C VAL A 500 -6.58 -3.57 14.10
N SER A 501 -5.46 -3.37 14.77
CA SER A 501 -4.15 -3.26 14.11
C SER A 501 -3.31 -4.51 14.25
N MET A 502 -2.43 -4.76 13.28
CA MET A 502 -1.30 -5.67 13.46
C MET A 502 -0.33 -5.13 14.52
N ALA A 503 0.48 -6.02 15.09
CA ALA A 503 1.51 -5.68 16.06
C ALA A 503 2.87 -6.34 15.71
N PRO A 504 3.98 -5.60 15.82
CA PRO A 504 4.06 -4.14 15.89
C PRO A 504 3.60 -3.48 14.58
N LEU A 505 3.01 -2.29 14.67
CA LEU A 505 2.63 -1.46 13.52
C LEU A 505 3.63 -0.29 13.36
N CYS A 506 4.03 0.03 12.13
CA CYS A 506 4.82 1.23 11.86
C CYS A 506 4.06 2.55 12.11
N ALA A 507 4.76 3.57 12.60
CA ALA A 507 4.18 4.91 12.85
C ALA A 507 3.66 5.59 11.56
N GLU A 508 4.26 5.27 10.40
CA GLU A 508 3.82 5.75 9.09
C GLU A 508 2.51 5.09 8.64
N ALA A 509 2.20 3.89 9.15
CA ALA A 509 0.97 3.18 8.87
C ALA A 509 -0.17 3.53 9.85
N CYS A 510 0.01 4.54 10.71
CA CYS A 510 -1.03 5.06 11.58
C CYS A 510 -1.79 6.21 10.87
N PRO A 511 -2.97 5.97 10.28
CA PRO A 511 -3.60 6.94 9.38
C PRO A 511 -4.44 8.00 10.13
N LEU A 512 -4.79 7.70 11.39
CA LEU A 512 -5.72 8.50 12.19
C LEU A 512 -4.96 9.24 13.29
N SER A 513 -5.32 10.50 13.52
CA SER A 513 -4.83 11.29 14.67
C SER A 513 -5.76 11.19 15.88
N THR A 514 -7.02 10.83 15.64
CA THR A 514 -8.01 10.48 16.67
C THR A 514 -9.01 9.56 16.00
N PRO A 515 -9.17 8.31 16.48
CA PRO A 515 -10.03 7.36 15.81
C PRO A 515 -11.51 7.76 16.00
N SER A 516 -12.29 7.82 14.91
CA SER A 516 -13.74 8.09 14.95
C SER A 516 -14.56 6.88 15.39
N VAL A 517 -13.93 5.70 15.43
CA VAL A 517 -14.51 4.42 15.81
C VAL A 517 -13.58 3.74 16.83
N PRO A 518 -14.08 2.80 17.64
CA PRO A 518 -13.25 2.02 18.56
C PRO A 518 -12.03 1.40 17.85
N HIS A 519 -10.83 1.62 18.38
CA HIS A 519 -9.58 1.15 17.76
C HIS A 519 -8.76 0.32 18.75
N PHE A 520 -8.58 -0.96 18.43
CA PHE A 520 -7.75 -1.92 19.15
C PHE A 520 -6.36 -1.98 18.51
N GLY A 521 -5.53 -1.02 18.87
CA GLY A 521 -4.21 -0.80 18.27
C GLY A 521 -3.63 0.55 18.69
N PRO A 522 -2.52 0.99 18.08
CA PRO A 522 -1.96 2.31 18.35
C PRO A 522 -2.86 3.41 17.77
N ALA A 523 -3.59 4.12 18.63
CA ALA A 523 -4.54 5.16 18.21
C ALA A 523 -3.90 6.40 17.57
N VAL A 524 -2.63 6.67 17.89
CA VAL A 524 -1.83 7.76 17.32
C VAL A 524 -0.42 7.27 17.00
N ALA A 525 0.21 7.88 15.99
CA ALA A 525 1.54 7.48 15.50
C ALA A 525 2.63 7.54 16.59
N GLU A 526 2.47 8.43 17.56
CA GLU A 526 3.37 8.60 18.69
C GLU A 526 3.46 7.35 19.57
N VAL A 527 2.40 6.53 19.64
CA VAL A 527 2.39 5.23 20.36
C VAL A 527 3.37 4.24 19.74
N CYS A 528 3.62 4.32 18.44
CA CYS A 528 4.60 3.47 17.74
C CYS A 528 6.03 4.02 17.78
N SER A 529 6.27 5.11 18.52
CA SER A 529 7.52 5.88 18.44
C SER A 529 8.37 5.84 19.73
N SER A 530 9.55 6.48 19.67
CA SER A 530 10.39 6.68 20.86
C SER A 530 9.70 7.46 21.98
N TRP A 531 8.71 8.31 21.66
CA TRP A 531 7.93 9.02 22.68
C TRP A 531 7.22 8.07 23.62
N PHE A 532 6.63 7.01 23.06
CA PHE A 532 5.84 6.07 23.86
C PHE A 532 6.71 5.27 24.82
N ARG A 533 7.91 4.85 24.39
CA ARG A 533 8.87 4.18 25.29
C ARG A 533 9.31 5.10 26.43
N LEU A 534 9.68 6.35 26.12
CA LEU A 534 10.02 7.34 27.13
C LEU A 534 8.84 7.59 28.08
N TYR A 535 7.61 7.59 27.57
CA TYR A 535 6.39 7.72 28.36
C TYR A 535 6.19 6.55 29.32
N ILE A 536 6.29 5.30 28.84
CA ILE A 536 6.23 4.09 29.68
C ILE A 536 7.25 4.19 30.82
N TYR A 537 8.49 4.58 30.52
CA TYR A 537 9.54 4.67 31.54
C TYR A 537 9.28 5.78 32.54
N THR A 538 8.68 6.88 32.11
CA THR A 538 8.32 8.01 32.98
C THR A 538 7.18 7.64 33.93
N ILE A 539 6.14 6.95 33.45
CA ILE A 539 4.98 6.56 34.29
C ILE A 539 5.34 5.45 35.29
N LEU A 540 6.28 4.57 34.92
CA LEU A 540 6.73 3.48 35.79
C LEU A 540 7.85 3.91 36.76
N GLY A 541 8.64 4.92 36.39
CA GLY A 541 9.86 5.31 37.11
C GLY A 541 10.97 4.26 37.02
N GLU A 542 10.86 3.31 36.09
CA GLU A 542 11.74 2.17 35.88
C GLU A 542 11.80 1.84 34.38
N GLY A 543 12.97 1.42 33.90
CA GLY A 543 13.18 1.04 32.50
C GLY A 543 14.68 0.93 32.17
N PRO A 544 15.04 0.46 30.96
CA PRO A 544 16.41 0.51 30.48
C PRO A 544 16.87 1.96 30.28
N VAL A 545 18.14 2.25 30.57
CA VAL A 545 18.72 3.57 30.26
C VAL A 545 18.54 3.84 28.78
N SER A 546 17.94 4.98 28.43
CA SER A 546 17.53 5.25 27.05
C SER A 546 17.76 6.70 26.68
N MET A 547 18.27 6.97 25.47
CA MET A 547 18.57 8.30 24.98
C MET A 547 18.06 8.48 23.55
N TYR A 548 17.29 9.54 23.32
CA TYR A 548 16.96 10.00 21.98
C TYR A 548 18.00 11.02 21.52
N ILE A 549 18.50 10.87 20.29
CA ILE A 549 19.51 11.73 19.68
C ILE A 549 18.98 12.23 18.32
N PRO A 550 18.80 13.55 18.14
CA PRO A 550 18.36 14.13 16.88
C PRO A 550 19.33 13.88 15.73
N LYS A 551 18.79 13.75 14.51
CA LYS A 551 19.56 13.66 13.27
C LYS A 551 20.53 14.84 13.15
N GLY A 552 21.74 14.56 12.68
CA GLY A 552 22.80 15.56 12.47
C GLY A 552 23.69 15.79 13.70
N THR A 553 23.36 15.20 14.85
CA THR A 553 24.20 15.26 16.05
C THR A 553 25.45 14.39 15.85
N ARG A 554 26.63 14.91 16.19
CA ARG A 554 27.87 14.14 16.22
C ARG A 554 28.33 13.96 17.67
N LEU A 555 28.59 12.72 18.06
CA LEU A 555 29.08 12.38 19.39
C LEU A 555 30.59 12.11 19.35
N CYS A 556 31.34 12.83 20.19
CA CYS A 556 32.78 12.60 20.38
C CYS A 556 33.08 11.47 21.37
N SER A 557 32.11 11.14 22.24
CA SER A 557 32.20 10.02 23.16
C SER A 557 30.80 9.52 23.51
N LEU A 558 30.69 8.24 23.88
CA LEU A 558 29.43 7.68 24.36
C LEU A 558 29.11 8.24 25.76
N PRO A 559 27.86 8.64 26.05
CA PRO A 559 27.47 9.13 27.37
C PRO A 559 27.78 8.12 28.48
N ARG A 560 28.29 8.62 29.62
CA ARG A 560 28.75 7.78 30.75
C ARG A 560 27.70 6.81 31.29
N VAL A 561 26.43 7.18 31.16
CA VAL A 561 25.29 6.35 31.57
C VAL A 561 25.22 5.01 30.84
N PHE A 562 25.83 4.89 29.66
CA PHE A 562 25.85 3.65 28.88
C PHE A 562 27.10 2.80 29.12
N TRP A 563 28.15 3.31 29.80
CA TRP A 563 29.45 2.63 29.94
C TRP A 563 29.39 1.29 30.67
N THR A 564 28.37 1.07 31.50
CA THR A 564 28.16 -0.19 32.21
C THR A 564 27.46 -1.25 31.36
N SER A 565 26.98 -0.88 30.18
CA SER A 565 26.24 -1.76 29.28
C SER A 565 27.22 -2.49 28.35
N SER A 566 27.05 -3.78 28.16
CA SER A 566 27.85 -4.52 27.16
C SER A 566 27.35 -4.29 25.73
N ARG A 567 26.03 -4.13 25.56
CA ARG A 567 25.35 -3.98 24.27
C ARG A 567 24.28 -2.89 24.35
N LEU A 568 24.04 -2.26 23.22
CA LEU A 568 23.05 -1.19 23.05
C LEU A 568 22.15 -1.48 21.86
N LEU A 569 20.87 -1.14 22.00
CA LEU A 569 19.87 -1.23 20.94
C LEU A 569 19.72 0.14 20.26
N LEU A 570 19.96 0.18 18.96
CA LEU A 570 19.78 1.36 18.12
C LEU A 570 18.47 1.19 17.34
N THR A 571 17.48 2.02 17.64
CA THR A 571 16.23 2.08 16.88
C THR A 571 16.21 3.34 16.02
N THR A 572 15.84 3.19 14.75
CA THR A 572 15.56 4.31 13.83
C THR A 572 14.13 4.22 13.32
N ALA A 573 13.62 5.27 12.67
CA ALA A 573 12.30 5.24 12.06
C ALA A 573 12.26 4.46 10.72
N ALA A 574 13.40 4.36 10.01
CA ALA A 574 13.45 3.87 8.63
C ALA A 574 13.96 2.42 8.51
N HIS A 575 14.73 1.94 9.48
CA HIS A 575 15.39 0.63 9.42
C HIS A 575 15.04 -0.21 10.65
N GLU A 576 15.13 -1.54 10.49
CA GLU A 576 14.96 -2.45 11.62
C GLU A 576 15.97 -2.14 12.75
N PRO A 577 15.59 -2.36 14.02
CA PRO A 577 16.48 -2.15 15.15
C PRO A 577 17.74 -3.01 15.08
N VAL A 578 18.86 -2.41 15.49
CA VAL A 578 20.18 -3.05 15.45
C VAL A 578 20.77 -3.08 16.85
N ILE A 579 21.26 -4.23 17.28
CA ILE A 579 21.97 -4.44 18.55
C ILE A 579 23.47 -4.33 18.28
N VAL A 580 24.15 -3.43 18.98
CA VAL A 580 25.57 -3.12 18.76
C VAL A 580 26.36 -3.29 20.05
N SER A 581 27.57 -3.87 19.96
CA SER A 581 28.51 -3.91 21.09
C SER A 581 28.98 -2.51 21.46
N ILE A 582 29.16 -2.24 22.76
CA ILE A 582 29.66 -0.95 23.23
C ILE A 582 31.01 -0.56 22.61
N ASP A 583 31.85 -1.55 22.27
CA ASP A 583 33.20 -1.34 21.71
C ASP A 583 33.19 -0.63 20.35
N CYS A 584 32.13 -0.80 19.56
CA CYS A 584 32.00 -0.24 18.21
C CYS A 584 30.79 0.69 18.04
N CYS A 585 30.01 0.91 19.11
CA CYS A 585 28.76 1.65 19.03
C CYS A 585 28.94 3.09 18.52
N LEU A 586 30.03 3.78 18.92
CA LEU A 586 30.21 5.19 18.59
C LEU A 586 30.33 5.46 17.09
N SER A 587 31.03 4.59 16.33
CA SER A 587 31.15 4.75 14.88
C SER A 587 29.81 4.51 14.19
N THR A 588 29.16 3.39 14.49
CA THR A 588 27.84 3.04 13.92
C THR A 588 26.78 4.09 14.24
N LEU A 589 26.79 4.63 15.46
CA LEU A 589 25.88 5.68 15.90
C LEU A 589 26.09 6.98 15.12
N ASN A 590 27.34 7.44 14.99
CA ASN A 590 27.65 8.65 14.23
C ASN A 590 27.32 8.52 12.74
N ASP A 591 27.56 7.36 12.13
CA ASP A 591 27.20 7.11 10.74
C ASP A 591 25.68 7.14 10.53
N THR A 592 24.93 6.52 11.44
CA THR A 592 23.46 6.52 11.39
C THR A 592 22.90 7.94 11.59
N LEU A 593 23.48 8.72 12.50
CA LEU A 593 23.04 10.09 12.82
C LEU A 593 23.20 11.07 11.65
N GLN A 594 24.03 10.78 10.65
CA GLN A 594 24.12 11.60 9.43
C GLN A 594 22.81 11.57 8.64
N THR A 595 22.09 10.45 8.68
CA THR A 595 20.91 10.22 7.82
C THR A 595 19.61 10.21 8.61
N HIS A 596 19.62 9.73 9.86
CA HIS A 596 18.42 9.50 10.68
C HIS A 596 18.62 9.96 12.13
N ALA A 597 17.52 10.17 12.87
CA ALA A 597 17.59 10.27 14.32
C ALA A 597 17.67 8.87 14.94
N VAL A 598 18.27 8.75 16.12
CA VAL A 598 18.51 7.47 16.79
C VAL A 598 17.92 7.47 18.19
N PHE A 599 17.17 6.42 18.52
CA PHE A 599 16.80 6.08 19.88
C PHE A 599 17.69 4.95 20.38
N LEU A 600 18.59 5.28 21.30
CA LEU A 600 19.62 4.41 21.85
C LEU A 600 19.16 3.86 23.20
N GLN A 601 19.21 2.55 23.41
CA GLN A 601 18.78 1.93 24.67
C GLN A 601 19.82 0.94 25.18
N GLU A 602 19.96 0.87 26.50
CA GLU A 602 20.67 -0.22 27.15
C GLU A 602 19.99 -1.56 26.84
N TYR A 603 20.79 -2.58 26.52
CA TYR A 603 20.30 -3.88 26.09
C TYR A 603 20.96 -5.04 26.86
N SER A 604 20.40 -6.24 26.72
CA SER A 604 20.89 -7.47 27.34
C SER A 604 22.34 -7.78 26.92
N SER A 605 23.11 -8.38 27.83
CA SER A 605 24.46 -8.87 27.55
C SER A 605 24.46 -10.14 26.69
N ILE A 606 23.41 -10.95 26.81
CA ILE A 606 23.21 -12.17 26.03
C ILE A 606 22.15 -11.90 24.98
N VAL A 607 22.46 -12.24 23.72
CA VAL A 607 21.55 -12.09 22.58
C VAL A 607 21.12 -13.45 22.07
N ASP A 608 20.08 -13.99 22.70
CA ASP A 608 19.45 -15.26 22.35
C ASP A 608 17.93 -15.18 22.56
N ASP A 609 17.22 -16.30 22.56
CA ASP A 609 15.76 -16.32 22.76
C ASP A 609 15.34 -16.17 24.24
N SER A 610 16.30 -16.14 25.17
CA SER A 610 16.06 -15.97 26.61
C SER A 610 16.06 -14.50 27.06
N GLU A 611 16.51 -13.60 26.19
CA GLU A 611 16.66 -12.16 26.47
C GLU A 611 15.32 -11.43 26.57
N VAL A 612 14.29 -11.92 25.88
CA VAL A 612 12.97 -11.29 25.78
C VAL A 612 11.87 -12.25 26.23
N VAL A 613 10.91 -11.71 26.98
CA VAL A 613 9.67 -12.38 27.37
C VAL A 613 8.48 -11.52 26.99
N ASN A 614 7.50 -12.12 26.31
CA ASN A 614 6.28 -11.45 25.89
C ASN A 614 5.13 -11.79 26.84
N VAL A 615 4.49 -10.77 27.43
CA VAL A 615 3.33 -10.94 28.31
C VAL A 615 2.07 -10.45 27.58
N PRO A 616 1.16 -11.36 27.15
CA PRO A 616 -0.03 -10.99 26.39
C PRO A 616 -1.11 -10.34 27.26
N PHE A 617 -1.88 -9.44 26.65
CA PHE A 617 -3.16 -8.94 27.15
C PHE A 617 -4.23 -9.00 26.02
N PRO A 618 -5.53 -9.24 26.30
CA PRO A 618 -6.23 -9.17 27.60
C PRO A 618 -5.74 -10.18 28.64
N TYR A 619 -5.95 -9.89 29.93
CA TYR A 619 -5.53 -10.74 31.04
C TYR A 619 -6.62 -11.75 31.43
N GLU A 620 -6.20 -12.92 31.91
CA GLU A 620 -7.08 -13.97 32.45
C GLU A 620 -6.79 -14.13 33.95
N GLU A 621 -7.74 -13.77 34.81
CA GLU A 621 -7.56 -13.77 36.28
C GLU A 621 -7.10 -15.13 36.83
N GLU A 622 -7.56 -16.24 36.25
CA GLU A 622 -7.22 -17.60 36.69
C GLU A 622 -5.75 -17.98 36.44
N VAL A 623 -5.11 -17.39 35.41
CA VAL A 623 -3.78 -17.80 34.93
C VAL A 623 -2.73 -16.73 35.23
N ASP A 624 -3.10 -15.46 35.05
CA ASP A 624 -2.15 -14.35 35.06
C ASP A 624 -1.85 -13.82 36.48
N ASP A 625 -2.68 -14.16 37.48
CA ASP A 625 -2.45 -13.84 38.89
C ASP A 625 -1.72 -14.92 39.68
N LEU A 626 -1.31 -16.02 39.03
CA LEU A 626 -0.50 -17.06 39.66
C LEU A 626 0.90 -16.56 40.06
N GLU A 627 1.35 -16.97 41.23
CA GLU A 627 2.67 -16.60 41.76
C GLU A 627 3.79 -17.11 40.84
N GLY A 628 4.69 -16.22 40.43
CA GLY A 628 5.79 -16.52 39.50
C GLY A 628 5.46 -16.33 38.02
N CYS A 629 4.20 -16.02 37.65
CA CYS A 629 3.84 -15.62 36.29
C CYS A 629 4.41 -14.23 35.95
N PHE A 630 4.86 -14.01 34.70
CA PHE A 630 5.35 -12.69 34.29
C PHE A 630 4.26 -11.61 34.29
N ALA A 631 2.99 -11.99 34.17
CA ALA A 631 1.86 -11.07 34.31
C ALA A 631 1.70 -10.54 35.75
N SER A 632 2.19 -11.30 36.75
CA SER A 632 2.20 -10.88 38.16
C SER A 632 3.32 -9.87 38.49
N HIS A 633 4.20 -9.55 37.54
CA HIS A 633 5.32 -8.64 37.75
C HIS A 633 4.84 -7.24 38.18
N PRO A 634 5.43 -6.62 39.23
CA PRO A 634 4.96 -5.34 39.79
C PRO A 634 4.84 -4.22 38.76
N SER A 635 5.83 -4.11 37.87
CA SER A 635 5.83 -3.08 36.81
C SER A 635 4.80 -3.39 35.71
N VAL A 636 4.45 -4.67 35.48
CA VAL A 636 3.36 -5.06 34.56
C VAL A 636 2.00 -4.71 35.16
N LYS A 637 1.77 -5.01 36.45
CA LYS A 637 0.52 -4.61 37.14
C LYS A 637 0.32 -3.09 37.17
N ARG A 638 1.38 -2.34 37.49
CA ARG A 638 1.36 -0.86 37.42
C ARG A 638 1.05 -0.36 36.01
N LEU A 639 1.62 -0.96 34.97
CA LEU A 639 1.35 -0.58 33.59
C LEU A 639 -0.10 -0.90 33.17
N ARG A 640 -0.61 -2.08 33.56
CA ARG A 640 -1.99 -2.51 33.33
C ARG A 640 -2.99 -1.49 33.85
N GLU A 641 -2.81 -1.03 35.08
CA GLU A 641 -3.66 -0.01 35.71
C GLU A 641 -3.52 1.36 35.05
N LYS A 642 -2.28 1.81 34.78
CA LYS A 642 -2.01 3.15 34.24
C LYS A 642 -2.46 3.34 32.79
N LEU A 643 -2.42 2.29 31.98
CA LEU A 643 -2.82 2.35 30.57
C LEU A 643 -4.19 1.71 30.30
N SER A 644 -4.89 1.27 31.34
CA SER A 644 -6.17 0.54 31.22
C SER A 644 -6.08 -0.62 30.22
N LEU A 645 -5.03 -1.44 30.31
CA LEU A 645 -4.71 -2.48 29.31
C LEU A 645 -5.80 -3.54 29.15
N ASP A 646 -6.71 -3.67 30.11
CA ASP A 646 -7.89 -4.55 30.04
C ASP A 646 -8.87 -4.18 28.91
N ALA A 647 -8.83 -2.93 28.43
CA ALA A 647 -9.63 -2.47 27.30
C ALA A 647 -8.97 -2.78 25.94
N PHE A 648 -7.73 -3.28 25.92
CA PHE A 648 -6.93 -3.46 24.71
C PHE A 648 -6.54 -4.92 24.47
N CYS A 649 -6.00 -5.19 23.29
CA CYS A 649 -5.25 -6.40 22.98
C CYS A 649 -3.82 -6.05 22.55
N GLY A 650 -2.87 -6.92 22.87
CA GLY A 650 -1.45 -6.67 22.65
C GLY A 650 -0.55 -7.48 23.55
N TYR A 651 0.70 -7.04 23.69
CA TYR A 651 1.67 -7.67 24.56
C TYR A 651 2.71 -6.69 25.09
N ILE A 652 3.21 -6.97 26.30
CA ILE A 652 4.32 -6.24 26.93
C ILE A 652 5.60 -7.02 26.66
N VAL A 653 6.64 -6.31 26.25
CA VAL A 653 7.97 -6.87 26.00
C VAL A 653 8.84 -6.63 27.25
N LEU A 654 9.19 -7.70 27.95
CA LEU A 654 10.12 -7.68 29.07
C LEU A 654 11.53 -8.05 28.59
N LEU A 655 12.52 -7.26 28.97
CA LEU A 655 13.93 -7.49 28.71
C LEU A 655 14.61 -8.04 29.97
N LYS A 656 15.32 -9.15 29.84
CA LYS A 656 16.17 -9.69 30.90
C LYS A 656 17.49 -8.93 30.94
N LYS A 657 17.69 -8.14 32.00
CA LYS A 657 18.88 -7.30 32.16
C LYS A 657 19.97 -7.98 33.01
N ARG A 658 19.58 -8.79 33.99
CA ARG A 658 20.52 -9.44 34.93
C ARG A 658 20.57 -10.93 34.70
N TYR A 659 21.78 -11.44 34.53
CA TYR A 659 22.06 -12.88 34.48
C TYR A 659 22.86 -13.23 35.74
N LYS A 660 22.34 -14.14 36.55
CA LYS A 660 23.15 -14.77 37.59
C LYS A 660 24.06 -15.79 36.91
N GLU A 661 25.36 -15.75 37.19
CA GLU A 661 26.29 -16.79 36.74
C GLU A 661 25.81 -18.15 37.27
N SER A 662 25.32 -19.03 36.40
CA SER A 662 25.06 -20.42 36.78
C SER A 662 26.41 -21.13 36.86
N LYS A 663 26.77 -21.62 38.05
CA LYS A 663 27.95 -22.49 38.22
C LYS A 663 27.69 -23.95 37.83
N ASP A 664 26.46 -24.29 37.44
CA ASP A 664 26.01 -25.68 37.25
C ASP A 664 25.21 -25.86 35.95
N VAL A 665 25.80 -25.62 34.79
CA VAL A 665 25.41 -26.30 33.53
C VAL A 665 26.66 -26.43 32.66
N GLY A 666 27.20 -27.66 32.52
CA GLY A 666 28.22 -27.96 31.52
C GLY A 666 27.68 -27.69 30.11
N PRO A 667 28.53 -27.36 29.11
CA PRO A 667 28.07 -26.92 27.81
C PRO A 667 27.16 -27.97 27.16
N SER A 668 25.90 -27.62 26.92
CA SER A 668 24.99 -28.41 26.09
C SER A 668 25.56 -28.47 24.65
N PRO A 669 25.57 -29.64 23.99
CA PRO A 669 26.21 -29.82 22.68
C PRO A 669 25.35 -29.30 21.51
N GLN A 670 24.82 -28.07 21.64
CA GLN A 670 24.17 -27.31 20.56
C GLN A 670 24.49 -25.81 20.61
N THR A 671 25.38 -25.34 21.50
CA THR A 671 25.93 -23.99 21.41
C THR A 671 27.05 -23.97 20.37
N THR A 672 26.68 -23.98 19.09
CA THR A 672 27.54 -23.44 18.06
C THR A 672 27.78 -21.98 18.38
N ALA A 673 29.06 -21.63 18.57
CA ALA A 673 29.53 -20.27 18.69
C ALA A 673 29.06 -19.46 17.46
N MET A 674 27.94 -18.74 17.59
CA MET A 674 27.67 -17.60 16.71
C MET A 674 28.75 -16.57 17.04
N GLY A 675 29.55 -16.23 16.02
CA GLY A 675 30.77 -15.43 16.16
C GLY A 675 30.57 -14.11 16.89
N ASN A 676 31.69 -13.47 17.24
CA ASN A 676 31.77 -12.08 17.71
C ASN A 676 31.23 -11.11 16.63
N ASN A 677 29.93 -11.18 16.37
CA ASN A 677 29.24 -10.22 15.53
C ASN A 677 28.98 -9.00 16.41
N ASN A 678 29.81 -8.00 16.19
CA ASN A 678 29.75 -6.69 16.85
C ASN A 678 28.41 -5.97 16.61
N VAL A 679 27.66 -6.39 15.58
CA VAL A 679 26.38 -5.82 15.14
C VAL A 679 25.42 -6.98 14.82
N VAL A 680 24.22 -6.96 15.37
CA VAL A 680 23.16 -7.96 15.16
C VAL A 680 21.86 -7.25 14.79
N SER A 681 21.31 -7.53 13.59
CA SER A 681 20.00 -7.03 13.18
C SER A 681 18.91 -7.92 13.78
N LYS A 682 18.16 -7.42 14.76
CA LYS A 682 17.11 -8.16 15.47
C LYS A 682 16.17 -7.16 16.14
N ASP A 683 14.87 -7.21 15.82
CA ASP A 683 13.84 -6.44 16.53
C ASP A 683 13.34 -7.22 17.75
N PRO A 684 13.60 -6.76 18.99
CA PRO A 684 13.15 -7.44 20.21
C PRO A 684 11.63 -7.65 20.27
N ARG A 685 10.85 -6.81 19.58
CA ARG A 685 9.37 -6.90 19.55
C ARG A 685 8.86 -8.04 18.68
N LYS A 686 9.70 -8.59 17.79
CA LYS A 686 9.37 -9.69 16.87
C LYS A 686 9.97 -11.03 17.33
N VAL A 687 10.59 -11.08 18.51
CA VAL A 687 11.23 -12.29 19.02
C VAL A 687 10.16 -13.20 19.63
N PRO A 688 10.01 -14.44 19.14
CA PRO A 688 9.06 -15.37 19.71
C PRO A 688 9.53 -15.82 21.09
N SER A 689 8.62 -15.82 22.07
CA SER A 689 8.94 -16.24 23.45
C SER A 689 7.87 -17.13 24.04
N LYS A 690 8.24 -18.38 24.36
CA LYS A 690 7.33 -19.38 24.94
C LYS A 690 7.28 -19.34 26.47
N ARG A 691 7.99 -18.39 27.09
CA ARG A 691 8.18 -18.31 28.53
C ARG A 691 6.98 -17.64 29.20
N THR A 692 6.31 -18.35 30.10
CA THR A 692 5.13 -17.83 30.82
C THR A 692 5.41 -17.51 32.30
N SER A 693 6.42 -18.14 32.89
CA SER A 693 6.79 -18.00 34.30
C SER A 693 8.30 -17.93 34.52
N LEU A 694 8.67 -17.40 35.68
CA LEU A 694 10.06 -17.32 36.14
C LEU A 694 10.64 -18.72 36.40
N MET A 695 11.91 -18.90 36.08
CA MET A 695 12.65 -20.09 36.50
C MET A 695 13.02 -19.97 37.97
N SER A 696 13.29 -21.11 38.63
CA SER A 696 13.61 -21.17 40.07
C SER A 696 14.82 -20.32 40.51
N TYR A 697 15.72 -20.00 39.58
CA TYR A 697 16.93 -19.20 39.85
C TYR A 697 16.77 -17.70 39.51
N GLU A 698 15.69 -17.32 38.84
CA GLU A 698 15.43 -15.95 38.39
C GLU A 698 14.56 -15.19 39.40
N SER A 699 14.69 -13.87 39.40
CA SER A 699 13.82 -12.97 40.14
C SER A 699 13.08 -12.02 39.20
N GLN A 700 11.92 -11.51 39.62
CA GLN A 700 11.22 -10.44 38.92
C GLN A 700 12.16 -9.24 38.65
N SER A 701 13.06 -8.90 39.58
CA SER A 701 14.01 -7.80 39.43
C SER A 701 15.05 -7.97 38.31
N ASP A 702 15.15 -9.17 37.73
CA ASP A 702 16.05 -9.44 36.61
C ASP A 702 15.46 -8.95 35.29
N PHE A 703 14.17 -8.64 35.26
CA PHE A 703 13.41 -8.20 34.09
C PHE A 703 12.97 -6.75 34.22
N VAL A 704 13.02 -6.02 33.11
CA VAL A 704 12.52 -4.64 33.00
C VAL A 704 11.61 -4.52 31.77
N ILE A 705 10.65 -3.59 31.82
CA ILE A 705 9.79 -3.33 30.66
C ILE A 705 10.60 -2.62 29.58
N LEU A 706 10.66 -3.23 28.40
CA LEU A 706 11.28 -2.65 27.21
C LEU A 706 10.25 -1.87 26.39
N ASP A 707 9.10 -2.48 26.11
CA ASP A 707 8.07 -1.87 25.26
C ASP A 707 6.66 -2.41 25.60
N CYS A 708 5.63 -1.72 25.14
CA CYS A 708 4.23 -2.18 25.17
C CYS A 708 3.64 -2.06 23.77
N VAL A 709 3.22 -3.16 23.17
CA VAL A 709 2.80 -3.20 21.77
C VAL A 709 1.30 -3.51 21.71
N PHE A 710 0.53 -2.60 21.11
CA PHE A 710 -0.92 -2.76 20.92
C PHE A 710 -1.24 -3.39 19.57
N GLY A 711 -2.25 -4.26 19.54
CA GLY A 711 -2.71 -4.97 18.34
C GLY A 711 -2.44 -6.47 18.37
N ILE A 712 -2.72 -7.15 17.26
CA ILE A 712 -2.56 -8.59 17.13
C ILE A 712 -1.19 -8.91 16.52
N PRO A 713 -0.30 -9.68 17.20
CA PRO A 713 1.04 -9.94 16.69
C PRO A 713 1.02 -10.88 15.49
N LEU A 714 1.72 -10.52 14.42
CA LEU A 714 1.84 -11.39 13.23
C LEU A 714 3.18 -12.13 13.18
N PHE A 715 4.14 -11.75 14.02
CA PHE A 715 5.51 -12.28 14.00
C PHE A 715 5.79 -13.36 15.06
N ASP A 716 4.79 -13.69 15.88
CA ASP A 716 4.84 -14.79 16.86
C ASP A 716 3.49 -15.51 16.82
N ILE A 717 3.48 -16.71 16.23
CA ILE A 717 2.26 -17.49 16.03
C ILE A 717 1.66 -18.02 17.32
N ASP A 718 2.48 -18.33 18.33
CA ASP A 718 2.02 -18.84 19.61
C ASP A 718 1.36 -17.70 20.41
N LEU A 719 1.99 -16.53 20.41
CA LEU A 719 1.44 -15.31 21.00
C LEU A 719 0.17 -14.85 20.27
N ASN A 720 0.15 -14.92 18.94
CA ASN A 720 -1.02 -14.61 18.12
C ASN A 720 -2.23 -15.45 18.52
N LYS A 721 -2.07 -16.79 18.55
CA LYS A 721 -3.14 -17.73 18.92
C LYS A 721 -3.66 -17.43 20.32
N LYS A 722 -2.75 -17.19 21.28
CA LYS A 722 -3.12 -16.88 22.66
C LYS A 722 -3.92 -15.57 22.76
N ILE A 723 -3.48 -14.50 22.12
CA ILE A 723 -4.20 -13.22 22.13
C ILE A 723 -5.57 -13.35 21.45
N CYS A 724 -5.64 -13.99 20.27
CA CYS A 724 -6.91 -14.23 19.56
C CYS A 724 -7.92 -15.03 20.43
N GLN A 725 -7.45 -16.06 21.14
CA GLN A 725 -8.27 -16.82 22.08
C GLN A 725 -8.78 -15.95 23.25
N ARG A 726 -7.92 -15.14 23.84
CA ARG A 726 -8.27 -14.25 24.98
C ARG A 726 -9.25 -13.16 24.58
N VAL A 727 -9.03 -12.54 23.42
CA VAL A 727 -9.95 -11.56 22.83
C VAL A 727 -11.35 -12.14 22.67
N LYS A 728 -11.45 -13.39 22.20
CA LYS A 728 -12.72 -14.11 22.09
C LYS A 728 -13.32 -14.45 23.45
N GLY A 729 -12.51 -14.90 24.41
CA GLY A 729 -12.94 -15.25 25.77
C GLY A 729 -13.55 -14.09 26.54
N VAL A 730 -12.94 -12.90 26.45
CA VAL A 730 -13.40 -11.67 27.12
C VAL A 730 -14.49 -10.93 26.30
N ALA A 731 -14.78 -11.40 25.08
CA ALA A 731 -15.67 -10.74 24.14
C ALA A 731 -15.29 -9.25 23.93
N LEU A 732 -13.99 -9.00 23.71
CA LEU A 732 -13.42 -7.65 23.68
C LEU A 732 -14.07 -6.74 22.62
N PHE A 733 -14.52 -7.34 21.51
CA PHE A 733 -15.14 -6.62 20.39
C PHE A 733 -16.66 -6.46 20.50
N ASP A 734 -17.28 -6.88 21.61
CA ASP A 734 -18.70 -6.65 21.85
C ASP A 734 -18.97 -5.17 22.14
N SER A 735 -20.16 -4.69 21.75
CA SER A 735 -20.54 -3.27 21.84
C SER A 735 -20.48 -2.68 23.26
N LYS A 736 -20.50 -3.52 24.30
CA LYS A 736 -20.37 -3.08 25.70
C LYS A 736 -18.94 -2.71 26.07
N ASN A 737 -17.95 -3.34 25.42
CA ASN A 737 -16.52 -3.18 25.74
C ASN A 737 -15.85 -2.15 24.81
N THR A 738 -16.46 -1.83 23.67
CA THR A 738 -15.94 -0.87 22.70
C THR A 738 -15.93 0.59 23.20
N ASP A 739 -16.76 0.94 24.17
CA ASP A 739 -16.75 2.27 24.77
C ASP A 739 -15.52 2.45 25.68
N ASN A 740 -15.11 1.38 26.37
CA ASN A 740 -13.94 1.38 27.26
C ASN A 740 -12.65 1.66 26.48
N VAL A 741 -12.48 1.02 25.30
CA VAL A 741 -11.28 1.25 24.47
C VAL A 741 -11.24 2.68 23.92
N SER A 742 -12.40 3.28 23.64
CA SER A 742 -12.47 4.66 23.16
C SER A 742 -12.04 5.65 24.25
N PHE A 743 -12.49 5.44 25.49
CA PHE A 743 -12.04 6.22 26.65
C PHE A 743 -10.54 6.02 26.92
N ALA A 744 -10.08 4.77 26.94
CA ALA A 744 -8.68 4.45 27.20
C ALA A 744 -7.74 5.01 26.12
N ASN A 745 -8.14 4.99 24.84
CA ASN A 745 -7.40 5.65 23.76
C ASN A 745 -7.31 7.16 23.95
N HIS A 746 -8.39 7.80 24.40
CA HIS A 746 -8.41 9.23 24.65
C HIS A 746 -7.45 9.62 25.78
N ASP A 747 -7.56 8.95 26.93
CA ASP A 747 -6.72 9.17 28.12
C ASP A 747 -5.23 8.93 27.82
N LEU A 748 -4.92 7.85 27.08
CA LEU A 748 -3.56 7.55 26.61
C LEU A 748 -3.01 8.66 25.73
N THR A 749 -3.80 9.12 24.76
CA THR A 749 -3.38 10.14 23.79
C THR A 749 -3.17 11.49 24.47
N GLU A 750 -4.04 11.86 25.41
CA GLU A 750 -3.93 13.10 26.17
C GLU A 750 -2.69 13.08 27.08
N SER A 751 -2.52 12.03 27.90
CA SER A 751 -1.37 11.88 28.78
C SER A 751 -0.03 11.85 28.03
N LEU A 752 0.00 11.18 26.87
CA LEU A 752 1.18 11.17 26.00
C LEU A 752 1.46 12.56 25.41
N ARG A 753 0.41 13.28 24.97
CA ARG A 753 0.54 14.66 24.46
C ARG A 753 1.08 15.61 25.53
N GLU A 754 0.60 15.53 26.77
CA GLU A 754 1.12 16.34 27.87
C GLU A 754 2.61 16.11 28.11
N MET A 755 3.08 14.87 27.99
CA MET A 755 4.50 14.57 28.08
C MET A 755 5.28 15.17 26.91
N ILE A 756 4.78 15.03 25.68
CA ILE A 756 5.41 15.59 24.49
C ILE A 756 5.52 17.11 24.63
N ASP A 757 4.44 17.80 24.99
CA ASP A 757 4.42 19.26 25.14
C ASP A 757 5.40 19.76 26.21
N ARG A 758 5.70 18.95 27.24
CA ARG A 758 6.69 19.27 28.27
C ARG A 758 8.13 19.26 27.76
N TYR A 759 8.45 18.38 26.82
CA TYR A 759 9.83 18.14 26.35
C TYR A 759 10.08 18.58 24.91
N GLN A 760 9.04 18.95 24.16
CA GLN A 760 9.15 19.48 22.82
C GLN A 760 9.37 20.99 22.86
N LEU A 761 10.29 21.51 22.07
CA LEU A 761 10.49 22.97 21.97
C LEU A 761 9.31 23.62 21.22
N PRO A 762 8.81 24.79 21.68
CA PRO A 762 7.85 25.57 20.92
C PRO A 762 8.51 26.08 19.63
N ILE A 763 7.94 25.73 18.48
CA ILE A 763 8.44 26.16 17.18
C ILE A 763 7.97 27.61 16.94
N ASN A 764 8.90 28.54 16.80
CA ASN A 764 8.61 29.83 16.17
C ASN A 764 8.53 29.62 14.65
N ASP A 765 7.36 29.90 14.08
CA ASP A 765 7.08 30.01 12.64
C ASP A 765 7.32 28.77 11.76
N GLU A 766 6.41 27.80 11.84
CA GLU A 766 5.82 27.25 10.61
C GLU A 766 4.29 27.17 10.77
N PRO A 767 3.50 27.62 9.79
CA PRO A 767 2.06 27.58 9.89
C PRO A 767 1.59 26.14 10.11
N MET A 768 0.58 26.01 10.98
CA MET A 768 -0.04 24.78 11.47
C MET A 768 -0.64 23.85 10.38
N PHE A 769 -0.36 24.10 9.09
CA PHE A 769 -0.93 23.44 7.92
C PHE A 769 0.01 23.44 6.69
N VAL A 770 1.21 22.85 6.71
CA VAL A 770 1.87 22.42 5.46
C VAL A 770 2.71 21.16 5.67
N ARG A 771 2.05 20.00 5.72
CA ARG A 771 2.48 18.74 5.11
C ARG A 771 1.21 17.94 4.88
N GLU A 772 0.50 18.29 3.80
CA GLU A 772 -0.54 17.41 3.27
C GLU A 772 0.17 16.19 2.66
N GLY A 773 -0.15 15.00 3.17
CA GLY A 773 0.45 13.73 2.75
C GLY A 773 1.55 13.25 3.71
N GLY A 774 1.16 12.51 4.76
CA GLY A 774 2.07 11.86 5.70
C GLY A 774 1.49 11.74 7.12
N SER A 775 1.91 10.68 7.83
CA SER A 775 1.69 10.55 9.27
C SER A 775 2.25 11.78 9.99
N ARG A 776 1.43 12.45 10.81
CA ARG A 776 1.74 13.70 11.53
C ARG A 776 2.73 13.51 12.69
N TYR A 777 3.45 12.40 12.72
CA TYR A 777 4.41 12.07 13.74
C TYR A 777 5.48 13.16 13.86
N ARG A 778 5.64 13.71 15.07
CA ARG A 778 6.70 14.66 15.40
C ARG A 778 7.74 13.99 16.29
N PRO A 779 8.94 13.67 15.78
CA PRO A 779 10.01 13.19 16.63
C PRO A 779 10.47 14.27 17.63
N PRO A 780 11.12 13.89 18.75
CA PRO A 780 11.73 14.87 19.66
C PRO A 780 12.71 15.79 18.93
N THR A 781 12.62 17.09 19.18
CA THR A 781 13.51 18.10 18.56
C THR A 781 14.86 18.24 19.24
N GLN A 782 15.00 17.69 20.44
CA GLN A 782 16.19 17.81 21.28
C GLN A 782 16.57 16.46 21.88
N SER A 783 17.80 16.36 22.38
CA SER A 783 18.29 15.15 23.01
C SER A 783 17.61 14.92 24.37
N LEU A 784 16.96 13.76 24.51
CA LEU A 784 16.27 13.37 25.74
C LEU A 784 16.96 12.13 26.32
N LEU A 785 17.25 12.16 27.62
CA LEU A 785 17.87 11.04 28.34
C LEU A 785 16.95 10.59 29.47
N PHE A 786 16.61 9.30 29.47
CA PHE A 786 16.09 8.57 30.60
C PHE A 786 17.24 7.89 31.35
N ASP A 787 17.53 8.35 32.56
CA ASP A 787 18.67 7.90 33.38
C ASP A 787 18.39 6.61 34.20
N GLY A 788 17.27 5.94 33.94
CA GLY A 788 16.77 4.81 34.74
C GLY A 788 15.71 5.21 35.77
N SER A 789 15.48 6.51 35.97
CA SER A 789 14.47 7.02 36.90
C SER A 789 13.60 8.14 36.31
N ARG A 790 14.19 9.07 35.55
CA ARG A 790 13.49 10.24 35.02
C ARG A 790 14.02 10.63 33.64
N VAL A 791 13.16 11.27 32.87
CA VAL A 791 13.54 11.91 31.60
C VAL A 791 14.09 13.31 31.88
N SER A 792 15.20 13.64 31.23
CA SER A 792 15.85 14.94 31.30
C SER A 792 16.30 15.40 29.92
N ILE A 793 16.31 16.72 29.72
CA ILE A 793 16.85 17.33 28.50
C ILE A 793 18.36 17.38 28.64
N VAL A 794 19.07 16.79 27.67
CA VAL A 794 20.53 16.88 27.62
C VAL A 794 20.88 18.09 26.74
N PRO A 795 21.63 19.09 27.26
CA PRO A 795 22.10 20.20 26.45
C PRO A 795 22.85 19.69 25.22
N GLU A 796 22.88 20.47 24.13
CA GLU A 796 23.70 20.16 22.96
C GLU A 796 25.07 19.69 23.41
N MET A 797 25.41 18.43 23.08
CA MET A 797 26.74 17.90 23.33
C MET A 797 27.65 18.61 22.33
N CYS A 798 28.08 19.82 22.67
CA CYS A 798 28.69 20.76 21.73
C CYS A 798 29.94 20.21 21.04
N SER A 799 29.98 20.54 19.76
CA SER A 799 31.10 21.08 18.95
C SER A 799 32.34 20.22 18.75
#